data_AF-A0A2V5RY22-F1
#
_entry.id   AF-A0A2V5RY22-F1
#
_cell.length_a   1.000
_cell.length_b   1.000
_cell.length_c   1.000
_cell.angle_alpha   90.00
_cell.angle_beta   90.00
_cell.angle_gamma   90.00
#
_symmetry.space_group_name_H-M   'P 1'
#
loop_
_entity.id
_entity.type
_entity.pdbx_description
1 polymer ?
#
loop_
_entity_poly.entity_id
_entity_poly.type
_entity_poly.pdbx_seq_one_letter_code
_entity_poly.pdbx_strand_id
1 'polypeptide(L)'
;MTSAQERKIKQTGCDARFDNLTRQLYATDASIYQIEPAGIAFPKSAQQANAVIHAAAEVGLSITPRGAGTSLVGNAIGEGLIVDFSRYNRQITDLDLEKGSVRVGAGVVLDQLNEFLRPHGFCFGPDVATSSRATLGGMIANNSSGARCPIYGTTADHVISLEIVMASGRIEKIGPTHESLHAERAKIEDLIREATAEMAERWPPGLIKRWPGYGIERFLRAPNDLTNILAGSEGTLAAIFSAELKISPLPCEKGLGLIFFASVGEAMQATVELLDLKPAAIEHIDRPLLDQTKGQLHFQAARDLLELETQPCAAILIVEFYDDVAERLSTLESRNIGLRVKILTDPAQMNLVWSVRKSGLSLLTGCIGPAKPVAFIEDAAVRPAQLPEYVHGLQSIMKPLGLEASYYGHAASGLLHVRPVLDLHSAADLKKFRQVADQTSALVQQFKGSLSAEHGVGIARTEYMRDQLGDELLGVLREIKRMFDPKNIFNPGKIFDDGRHKIDNHLRENFTRPLDLPFQPASAFAFKDRSFIGNLEQCNGCGGCLKHAGIMCPTFMATGEEVMSTRGRANIIRAALELRVNGHDPLKSEELDAALSNCLSCKGCTPECPSNVNLALLKAEMLYARWRRDGLPLRERVLSNVDLLGKIGCTMPALANAILDFKPLRLSLEEIIGISARRSLPRYAKERFDRWFAKRLGSAGASPAVSRASRDTPSSARAPQPWQSHPVGRHIRALP
;
A
#
# COMPACT_ATOMS: atom_id res chain seq x y z
N MET A 1 21.31 7.35 18.46
CA MET A 1 21.03 6.40 19.56
C MET A 1 22.34 5.91 20.14
N THR A 2 22.49 5.84 21.47
CA THR A 2 23.73 5.36 22.12
C THR A 2 23.67 3.86 22.38
N SER A 3 24.82 3.20 22.53
CA SER A 3 24.90 1.75 22.83
C SER A 3 24.22 1.38 24.16
N ALA A 4 24.11 2.33 25.11
CA ALA A 4 23.40 2.12 26.37
C ALA A 4 21.87 2.08 26.17
N GLN A 5 21.33 2.98 25.33
CA GLN A 5 19.91 2.99 24.97
C GLN A 5 19.54 1.67 24.28
N GLU A 6 20.39 1.20 23.36
CA GLU A 6 20.19 -0.05 22.63
C GLU A 6 20.17 -1.26 23.56
N ARG A 7 21.15 -1.34 24.46
CA ARG A 7 21.26 -2.44 25.42
C ARG A 7 20.03 -2.52 26.31
N LYS A 8 19.54 -1.38 26.81
CA LYS A 8 18.36 -1.33 27.67
C LYS A 8 17.10 -1.83 26.96
N ILE A 9 16.91 -1.44 25.70
CA ILE A 9 15.78 -1.95 24.90
C ILE A 9 15.91 -3.46 24.65
N LYS A 10 17.10 -3.95 24.29
CA LYS A 10 17.33 -5.40 24.07
C LYS A 10 17.11 -6.24 25.33
N GLN A 11 17.36 -5.69 26.52
CA GLN A 11 17.12 -6.38 27.80
C GLN A 11 15.64 -6.66 28.10
N THR A 12 14.71 -6.05 27.37
CA THR A 12 13.26 -6.30 27.51
C THR A 12 12.84 -7.69 27.00
N GLY A 13 13.70 -8.39 26.26
CA GLY A 13 13.37 -9.68 25.64
C GLY A 13 12.44 -9.57 24.42
N CYS A 14 12.10 -8.35 23.99
CA CYS A 14 11.42 -8.08 22.73
C CYS A 14 12.40 -8.25 21.55
N ASP A 15 11.93 -8.73 20.40
CA ASP A 15 12.72 -8.70 19.16
C ASP A 15 12.87 -7.24 18.73
N ALA A 16 14.05 -6.66 18.97
CA ALA A 16 14.38 -5.28 18.67
C ALA A 16 15.60 -5.18 17.75
N ARG A 17 15.43 -4.50 16.62
CA ARG A 17 16.41 -4.38 15.54
C ARG A 17 16.86 -2.93 15.38
N PHE A 18 18.17 -2.76 15.32
CA PHE A 18 18.85 -1.46 15.21
C PHE A 18 19.84 -1.43 14.04
N ASP A 19 19.91 -2.53 13.28
CA ASP A 19 20.70 -2.61 12.07
C ASP A 19 20.18 -1.62 11.01
N ASN A 20 21.10 -1.17 10.16
CA ASN A 20 20.79 -0.17 9.16
C ASN A 20 19.73 -0.68 8.17
N LEU A 21 19.81 -1.94 7.73
CA LEU A 21 18.82 -2.56 6.85
C LEU A 21 17.39 -2.35 7.36
N THR A 22 17.12 -2.72 8.61
CA THR A 22 15.79 -2.60 9.20
C THR A 22 15.38 -1.14 9.34
N ARG A 23 16.28 -0.25 9.76
CA ARG A 23 15.98 1.19 9.89
C ARG A 23 15.59 1.80 8.54
N GLN A 24 16.28 1.44 7.45
CA GLN A 24 15.96 1.93 6.11
C GLN A 24 14.62 1.38 5.56
N LEU A 25 14.25 0.14 5.91
CA LEU A 25 12.94 -0.43 5.51
C LEU A 25 11.78 0.32 6.15
N TYR A 26 11.96 0.78 7.40
CA TYR A 26 10.92 1.43 8.19
C TYR A 26 10.94 2.97 8.11
N ALA A 27 11.92 3.55 7.42
CA ALA A 27 12.07 5.00 7.24
C ALA A 27 10.96 5.64 6.39
N THR A 28 10.18 4.83 5.65
CA THR A 28 9.09 5.28 4.78
C THR A 28 7.80 4.50 5.05
N ASP A 29 6.67 5.14 4.79
CA ASP A 29 5.37 4.51 4.56
C ASP A 29 4.95 4.76 3.09
N ALA A 30 3.65 4.84 2.79
CA ALA A 30 3.17 5.12 1.43
C ALA A 30 3.10 6.61 1.08
N SER A 31 3.46 7.50 2.02
CA SER A 31 3.49 8.95 1.86
C SER A 31 4.74 9.43 1.12
N ILE A 32 4.78 10.73 0.84
CA ILE A 32 5.94 11.42 0.26
C ILE A 32 7.07 11.70 1.27
N TYR A 33 6.92 11.28 2.53
CA TYR A 33 7.87 11.58 3.60
C TYR A 33 8.85 10.44 3.87
N GLN A 34 9.98 10.78 4.49
CA GLN A 34 11.01 9.87 4.94
C GLN A 34 11.61 10.35 6.25
N ILE A 35 11.59 9.50 7.29
CA ILE A 35 12.22 9.76 8.58
C ILE A 35 12.83 8.45 9.06
N GLU A 36 14.15 8.40 9.20
CA GLU A 36 14.86 7.22 9.68
C GLU A 36 14.64 7.02 11.18
N PRO A 37 14.11 5.86 11.62
CA PRO A 37 13.91 5.57 13.04
C PRO A 37 15.23 5.27 13.75
N ALA A 38 15.25 5.40 15.07
CA ALA A 38 16.34 4.93 15.92
C ALA A 38 16.43 3.40 15.95
N GLY A 39 15.28 2.71 15.86
CA GLY A 39 15.18 1.25 15.84
C GLY A 39 13.74 0.77 15.70
N ILE A 40 13.56 -0.55 15.58
CA ILE A 40 12.24 -1.18 15.43
C ILE A 40 12.10 -2.31 16.46
N ALA A 41 10.96 -2.37 17.15
CA ALA A 41 10.60 -3.46 18.06
C ALA A 41 9.36 -4.22 17.58
N PHE A 42 9.38 -5.54 17.76
CA PHE A 42 8.32 -6.48 17.33
C PHE A 42 7.77 -7.26 18.52
N PRO A 43 6.90 -6.66 19.35
CA PRO A 43 6.35 -7.31 20.53
C PRO A 43 5.43 -8.48 20.16
N LYS A 44 5.51 -9.57 20.93
CA LYS A 44 4.63 -10.75 20.79
C LYS A 44 3.47 -10.76 21.78
N SER A 45 3.53 -9.94 22.82
CA SER A 45 2.49 -9.79 23.85
C SER A 45 2.37 -8.34 24.30
N ALA A 46 1.25 -8.00 24.95
CA ALA A 46 1.04 -6.69 25.55
C ALA A 46 2.13 -6.35 26.59
N GLN A 47 2.62 -7.35 27.33
CA GLN A 47 3.71 -7.19 28.30
C GLN A 47 5.05 -6.87 27.63
N GLN A 48 5.35 -7.48 26.47
CA GLN A 48 6.55 -7.11 25.72
C GLN A 48 6.42 -5.70 25.11
N ALA A 49 5.25 -5.35 24.59
CA ALA A 49 4.97 -4.00 24.09
C ALA A 49 5.15 -2.97 25.20
N ASN A 50 4.61 -3.26 26.39
CA ASN A 50 4.79 -2.47 27.59
C ASN A 50 6.26 -2.28 27.98
N ALA A 51 7.00 -3.39 28.14
CA ALA A 51 8.40 -3.35 28.54
C ALA A 51 9.25 -2.51 27.56
N VAL A 52 9.02 -2.65 26.25
CA VAL A 52 9.78 -1.93 25.23
C VAL A 52 9.41 -0.45 25.18
N ILE A 53 8.13 -0.10 25.30
CA ILE A 53 7.64 1.29 25.34
C ILE A 53 8.18 1.99 26.58
N HIS A 54 8.09 1.36 27.75
CA HIS A 54 8.61 1.90 29.00
C HIS A 54 10.13 2.11 28.94
N ALA A 55 10.88 1.09 28.48
CA ALA A 55 12.33 1.18 28.36
C ALA A 55 12.76 2.31 27.41
N ALA A 56 12.08 2.48 26.28
CA ALA A 56 12.32 3.55 25.32
C ALA A 56 11.99 4.94 25.91
N ALA A 57 10.87 5.07 26.64
CA ALA A 57 10.50 6.30 27.33
C ALA A 57 11.55 6.71 28.37
N GLU A 58 12.07 5.77 29.17
CA GLU A 58 13.10 6.03 30.18
C GLU A 58 14.43 6.51 29.58
N VAL A 59 14.71 6.14 28.33
CA VAL A 59 15.93 6.58 27.63
C VAL A 59 15.70 7.76 26.70
N GLY A 60 14.53 8.39 26.77
CA GLY A 60 14.19 9.59 26.00
C GLY A 60 13.93 9.35 24.51
N LEU A 61 13.55 8.13 24.12
CA LEU A 61 13.13 7.84 22.74
C LEU A 61 11.61 7.98 22.62
N SER A 62 11.17 8.69 21.58
CA SER A 62 9.76 8.71 21.18
C SER A 62 9.33 7.35 20.63
N ILE A 63 8.02 7.11 20.60
CA ILE A 63 7.39 5.87 20.17
C ILE A 63 6.49 6.14 18.99
N THR A 64 6.62 5.36 17.91
CA THR A 64 5.65 5.35 16.81
C THR A 64 5.06 3.95 16.68
N PRO A 65 3.83 3.72 17.18
CA PRO A 65 3.08 2.50 16.91
C PRO A 65 2.85 2.33 15.41
N ARG A 66 3.10 1.14 14.88
CA ARG A 66 3.02 0.89 13.44
C ARG A 66 2.33 -0.44 13.12
N GLY A 67 1.46 -0.39 12.11
CA GLY A 67 0.93 -1.56 11.41
C GLY A 67 1.77 -1.92 10.18
N ALA A 68 1.14 -2.12 9.03
CA ALA A 68 1.84 -2.44 7.78
C ALA A 68 2.56 -1.25 7.09
N GLY A 69 2.49 -0.04 7.65
CA GLY A 69 3.09 1.16 7.05
C GLY A 69 2.46 1.55 5.71
N THR A 70 1.12 1.53 5.62
CA THR A 70 0.36 1.83 4.40
C THR A 70 -0.19 3.25 4.36
N SER A 71 0.16 4.09 5.34
CA SER A 71 -0.33 5.45 5.46
C SER A 71 0.19 6.35 4.34
N LEU A 72 -0.63 7.32 3.94
CA LEU A 72 -0.30 8.33 2.93
C LEU A 72 0.16 9.66 3.53
N VAL A 73 0.24 9.75 4.86
CA VAL A 73 0.31 11.04 5.56
C VAL A 73 1.52 11.15 6.48
N GLY A 74 2.39 10.15 6.50
CA GLY A 74 3.60 10.13 7.33
C GLY A 74 3.33 9.85 8.81
N ASN A 75 2.12 9.38 9.18
CA ASN A 75 1.79 9.07 10.57
C ASN A 75 2.34 7.73 11.07
N ALA A 76 2.84 6.88 10.16
CA ALA A 76 3.42 5.57 10.46
C ALA A 76 4.96 5.55 10.50
N ILE A 77 5.60 6.74 10.50
CA ILE A 77 7.05 6.93 10.55
C ILE A 77 7.44 7.92 11.66
N GLY A 78 8.65 7.80 12.20
CA GLY A 78 9.15 8.66 13.27
C GLY A 78 10.61 8.39 13.61
N GLU A 79 11.28 9.37 14.23
CA GLU A 79 12.72 9.35 14.54
C GLU A 79 13.11 8.45 15.72
N GLY A 80 12.14 8.10 16.58
CA GLY A 80 12.34 7.30 17.77
C GLY A 80 12.29 5.79 17.51
N LEU A 81 11.73 5.05 18.47
CA LEU A 81 11.49 3.61 18.34
C LEU A 81 10.14 3.37 17.63
N ILE A 82 10.18 2.68 16.50
CA ILE A 82 8.96 2.16 15.89
C ILE A 82 8.58 0.85 16.58
N VAL A 83 7.31 0.71 16.98
CA VAL A 83 6.77 -0.54 17.58
C VAL A 83 5.79 -1.16 16.59
N ASP A 84 6.22 -2.23 15.91
CA ASP A 84 5.47 -2.90 14.85
C ASP A 84 4.64 -4.07 15.41
N PHE A 85 3.33 -3.96 15.27
CA PHE A 85 2.39 -5.01 15.70
C PHE A 85 2.01 -5.98 14.57
N SER A 86 2.32 -5.65 13.31
CA SER A 86 1.93 -6.42 12.14
C SER A 86 2.62 -7.78 12.04
N ARG A 87 3.80 -7.93 12.65
CA ARG A 87 4.61 -9.15 12.50
C ARG A 87 4.10 -10.34 13.32
N TYR A 88 3.86 -10.15 14.61
CA TYR A 88 3.52 -11.24 15.54
C TYR A 88 2.11 -11.15 16.14
N ASN A 89 1.53 -9.96 16.26
CA ASN A 89 0.24 -9.75 16.92
C ASN A 89 -0.94 -9.93 15.94
N ARG A 90 -1.12 -11.17 15.46
CA ARG A 90 -2.01 -11.51 14.33
C ARG A 90 -3.10 -12.54 14.69
N GLN A 91 -3.40 -12.68 15.98
CA GLN A 91 -4.38 -13.67 16.44
C GLN A 91 -5.81 -13.15 16.21
N ILE A 92 -6.70 -14.07 15.81
CA ILE A 92 -8.16 -13.87 15.76
C ILE A 92 -8.75 -14.87 16.74
N THR A 93 -9.45 -14.39 17.76
CA THR A 93 -9.98 -15.20 18.87
C THR A 93 -11.40 -14.76 19.23
N ASP A 94 -12.05 -15.52 20.12
CA ASP A 94 -13.31 -15.14 20.76
C ASP A 94 -14.42 -14.69 19.78
N LEU A 95 -14.59 -15.42 18.67
CA LEU A 95 -15.73 -15.20 17.77
C LEU A 95 -17.03 -15.58 18.48
N ASP A 96 -17.92 -14.61 18.64
CA ASP A 96 -19.23 -14.76 19.26
C ASP A 96 -20.30 -14.32 18.26
N LEU A 97 -20.97 -15.31 17.65
CA LEU A 97 -21.99 -15.07 16.62
C LEU A 97 -23.30 -14.54 17.21
N GLU A 98 -23.59 -14.82 18.48
CA GLU A 98 -24.80 -14.33 19.15
C GLU A 98 -24.64 -12.84 19.50
N LYS A 99 -23.47 -12.45 20.00
CA LYS A 99 -23.14 -11.04 20.24
C LYS A 99 -22.79 -10.28 18.96
N GLY A 100 -22.45 -10.99 17.89
CA GLY A 100 -21.93 -10.38 16.67
C GLY A 100 -20.60 -9.67 16.92
N SER A 101 -19.67 -10.34 17.62
CA SER A 101 -18.35 -9.78 17.93
C SER A 101 -17.20 -10.77 17.70
N VAL A 102 -15.99 -10.23 17.57
CA VAL A 102 -14.75 -11.00 17.41
C VAL A 102 -13.57 -10.25 18.04
N ARG A 103 -12.63 -10.96 18.66
CA ARG A 103 -11.38 -10.38 19.15
C ARG A 103 -10.25 -10.53 18.15
N VAL A 104 -9.48 -9.46 17.97
CA VAL A 104 -8.36 -9.40 17.02
C VAL A 104 -7.14 -8.73 17.65
N GLY A 105 -5.96 -9.24 17.30
CA GLY A 105 -4.71 -8.52 17.50
C GLY A 105 -4.59 -7.32 16.56
N ALA A 106 -3.87 -6.28 16.99
CA ALA A 106 -3.68 -5.05 16.21
C ALA A 106 -3.02 -5.29 14.84
N GLY A 107 -2.24 -6.37 14.69
CA GLY A 107 -1.57 -6.76 13.45
C GLY A 107 -2.40 -7.64 12.51
N VAL A 108 -3.63 -8.03 12.87
CA VAL A 108 -4.54 -8.76 11.96
C VAL A 108 -4.83 -7.91 10.73
N VAL A 109 -4.71 -8.50 9.54
CA VAL A 109 -5.02 -7.84 8.27
C VAL A 109 -6.52 -7.94 7.97
N LEU A 110 -7.14 -6.88 7.46
CA LEU A 110 -8.59 -6.83 7.20
C LEU A 110 -9.08 -8.01 6.35
N ASP A 111 -8.44 -8.29 5.21
CA ASP A 111 -8.86 -9.41 4.34
C ASP A 111 -8.73 -10.76 5.06
N GLN A 112 -7.79 -10.92 5.99
CA GLN A 112 -7.66 -12.16 6.78
C GLN A 112 -8.81 -12.32 7.77
N LEU A 113 -9.23 -11.23 8.42
CA LEU A 113 -10.42 -11.25 9.28
C LEU A 113 -11.67 -11.58 8.44
N ASN A 114 -11.83 -10.93 7.29
CA ASN A 114 -12.99 -11.16 6.42
C ASN A 114 -12.99 -12.55 5.77
N GLU A 115 -11.83 -13.15 5.52
CA GLU A 115 -11.73 -14.54 5.09
C GLU A 115 -12.14 -15.51 6.22
N PHE A 116 -11.74 -15.22 7.46
CA PHE A 116 -12.13 -15.99 8.64
C PHE A 116 -13.64 -15.91 8.95
N LEU A 117 -14.27 -14.73 8.81
CA LEU A 117 -15.68 -14.53 9.12
C LEU A 117 -16.65 -15.03 8.03
N ARG A 118 -16.21 -15.07 6.77
CA ARG A 118 -17.08 -15.37 5.62
C ARG A 118 -17.79 -16.72 5.70
N PRO A 119 -17.16 -17.83 6.12
CA PRO A 119 -17.85 -19.12 6.30
C PRO A 119 -19.01 -19.07 7.29
N HIS A 120 -19.03 -18.07 8.20
CA HIS A 120 -20.08 -17.87 9.20
C HIS A 120 -21.18 -16.91 8.73
N GLY A 121 -21.09 -16.36 7.51
CA GLY A 121 -22.07 -15.40 6.98
C GLY A 121 -21.84 -13.95 7.41
N PHE A 122 -20.66 -13.63 7.96
CA PHE A 122 -20.32 -12.29 8.46
C PHE A 122 -19.09 -11.69 7.78
N CYS A 123 -18.92 -10.38 7.95
CA CYS A 123 -17.72 -9.62 7.66
C CYS A 123 -17.48 -8.54 8.73
N PHE A 124 -16.29 -7.95 8.72
CA PHE A 124 -16.04 -6.64 9.29
C PHE A 124 -16.38 -5.59 8.22
N GLY A 125 -17.35 -4.72 8.52
CA GLY A 125 -18.01 -3.83 7.55
C GLY A 125 -17.10 -2.82 6.84
N PRO A 126 -16.24 -2.06 7.56
CA PRO A 126 -15.35 -1.08 6.94
C PRO A 126 -14.40 -1.72 5.91
N ASP A 127 -14.45 -1.25 4.67
CA ASP A 127 -13.70 -1.80 3.53
C ASP A 127 -12.75 -0.77 2.89
N VAL A 128 -11.51 -0.77 3.35
CA VAL A 128 -10.44 0.11 2.82
C VAL A 128 -9.86 -0.44 1.50
N ALA A 129 -9.40 0.44 0.60
CA ALA A 129 -8.67 0.03 -0.61
C ALA A 129 -7.36 -0.74 -0.30
N THR A 130 -6.88 -0.61 0.94
CA THR A 130 -5.69 -1.30 1.48
C THR A 130 -5.98 -2.65 2.12
N SER A 131 -7.20 -3.20 2.03
CA SER A 131 -7.70 -4.33 2.84
C SER A 131 -6.79 -5.57 2.88
N SER A 132 -6.07 -5.83 1.79
CA SER A 132 -5.13 -6.96 1.67
C SER A 132 -3.84 -6.83 2.47
N ARG A 133 -3.59 -5.67 3.08
CA ARG A 133 -2.41 -5.42 3.94
C ARG A 133 -2.66 -4.50 5.13
N ALA A 134 -3.73 -3.71 5.13
CA ALA A 134 -4.08 -2.84 6.24
C ALA A 134 -4.36 -3.67 7.49
N THR A 135 -3.70 -3.32 8.59
CA THR A 135 -3.85 -3.97 9.88
C THR A 135 -4.93 -3.28 10.70
N LEU A 136 -5.72 -4.02 11.47
CA LEU A 136 -6.86 -3.48 12.22
C LEU A 136 -6.46 -2.43 13.26
N GLY A 137 -5.30 -2.56 13.92
CA GLY A 137 -4.81 -1.52 14.83
C GLY A 137 -4.52 -0.19 14.11
N GLY A 138 -4.01 -0.25 12.89
CA GLY A 138 -3.81 0.92 12.04
C GLY A 138 -5.12 1.51 11.54
N MET A 139 -6.10 0.67 11.19
CA MET A 139 -7.45 1.12 10.83
C MET A 139 -8.13 1.84 11.99
N ILE A 140 -8.03 1.32 13.21
CA ILE A 140 -8.57 1.98 14.41
C ILE A 140 -7.83 3.30 14.65
N ALA A 141 -6.49 3.29 14.63
CA ALA A 141 -5.69 4.49 14.86
C ALA A 141 -5.96 5.61 13.85
N ASN A 142 -6.31 5.30 12.60
CA ASN A 142 -6.67 6.29 11.57
C ASN A 142 -8.19 6.53 11.47
N ASN A 143 -9.00 5.81 12.26
CA ASN A 143 -10.44 5.67 12.07
C ASN A 143 -10.82 5.40 10.60
N SER A 144 -10.10 4.51 9.93
CA SER A 144 -10.26 4.28 8.49
C SER A 144 -11.69 3.87 8.13
N SER A 145 -12.09 4.19 6.90
CA SER A 145 -13.39 3.83 6.35
C SER A 145 -13.23 3.40 4.89
N GLY A 146 -14.29 3.44 4.08
CA GLY A 146 -14.16 3.15 2.66
C GLY A 146 -15.43 3.39 1.88
N ALA A 147 -15.61 2.64 0.79
CA ALA A 147 -16.68 2.84 -0.19
C ALA A 147 -18.08 2.64 0.42
N ARG A 148 -18.22 1.63 1.29
CA ARG A 148 -19.49 1.28 1.96
C ARG A 148 -19.70 1.99 3.30
N CYS A 149 -19.00 3.10 3.54
CA CYS A 149 -19.22 3.92 4.73
C CYS A 149 -20.69 4.34 4.93
N PRO A 150 -21.52 4.57 3.89
CA PRO A 150 -22.94 4.85 4.08
C PRO A 150 -23.73 3.73 4.80
N ILE A 151 -23.29 2.47 4.69
CA ILE A 151 -23.95 1.31 5.30
C ILE A 151 -23.30 0.92 6.62
N TYR A 152 -21.97 0.81 6.62
CA TYR A 152 -21.23 0.27 7.76
C TYR A 152 -20.66 1.35 8.69
N GLY A 153 -20.60 2.60 8.25
CA GLY A 153 -19.87 3.64 8.97
C GLY A 153 -18.35 3.44 8.90
N THR A 154 -17.68 3.88 9.95
CA THR A 154 -16.21 3.94 10.08
C THR A 154 -15.68 2.83 10.96
N THR A 155 -14.35 2.64 11.02
CA THR A 155 -13.76 1.64 11.93
C THR A 155 -14.16 1.87 13.39
N ALA A 156 -14.24 3.12 13.85
CA ALA A 156 -14.65 3.46 15.21
C ALA A 156 -16.08 3.00 15.55
N ASP A 157 -16.99 2.95 14.57
CA ASP A 157 -18.39 2.49 14.77
C ASP A 157 -18.47 0.99 15.09
N HIS A 158 -17.37 0.26 14.87
CA HIS A 158 -17.27 -1.16 15.11
C HIS A 158 -16.40 -1.53 16.32
N VAL A 159 -15.79 -0.57 17.01
CA VAL A 159 -14.95 -0.89 18.18
C VAL A 159 -15.83 -1.06 19.41
N ILE A 160 -15.75 -2.23 20.05
CA ILE A 160 -16.46 -2.52 21.32
C ILE A 160 -15.52 -2.27 22.51
N SER A 161 -14.29 -2.78 22.43
CA SER A 161 -13.27 -2.54 23.46
C SER A 161 -11.87 -2.58 22.87
N LEU A 162 -10.93 -1.91 23.52
CA LEU A 162 -9.50 -1.89 23.15
C LEU A 162 -8.65 -2.30 24.35
N GLU A 163 -7.61 -3.07 24.11
CA GLU A 163 -6.48 -3.24 25.01
C GLU A 163 -5.35 -2.31 24.55
N ILE A 164 -4.97 -1.38 25.40
CA ILE A 164 -4.00 -0.33 25.09
C ILE A 164 -2.78 -0.38 26.00
N VAL A 165 -1.64 0.08 25.49
CA VAL A 165 -0.40 0.25 26.23
C VAL A 165 -0.06 1.74 26.29
N MET A 166 -0.10 2.31 27.49
CA MET A 166 0.04 3.75 27.74
C MET A 166 1.49 4.18 27.96
N ALA A 167 1.74 5.49 27.92
CA ALA A 167 3.09 6.07 28.12
C ALA A 167 3.62 5.84 29.53
N SER A 168 2.70 5.71 30.50
CA SER A 168 2.98 5.36 31.89
C SER A 168 3.49 3.93 32.08
N GLY A 169 3.41 3.09 31.04
CA GLY A 169 3.65 1.65 31.18
C GLY A 169 2.48 0.92 31.85
N ARG A 170 1.26 1.45 31.83
CA ARG A 170 0.05 0.66 32.15
C ARG A 170 -0.48 -0.04 30.90
N ILE A 171 -1.04 -1.23 31.10
CA ILE A 171 -1.86 -1.93 30.11
C ILE A 171 -3.30 -1.83 30.60
N GLU A 172 -4.17 -1.23 29.80
CA GLU A 172 -5.55 -0.95 30.18
C GLU A 172 -6.50 -1.55 29.15
N LYS A 173 -7.66 -2.01 29.61
CA LYS A 173 -8.77 -2.40 28.73
C LYS A 173 -9.87 -1.36 28.83
N ILE A 174 -10.13 -0.65 27.73
CA ILE A 174 -11.12 0.42 27.65
C ILE A 174 -12.31 0.00 26.78
N GLY A 175 -13.48 0.55 27.08
CA GLY A 175 -14.75 0.32 26.41
C GLY A 175 -15.89 0.82 27.30
N PRO A 176 -17.13 0.91 26.78
CA PRO A 176 -18.26 1.48 27.52
C PRO A 176 -18.60 0.69 28.80
N THR A 177 -18.27 -0.60 28.85
CA THR A 177 -18.50 -1.48 30.01
C THR A 177 -17.28 -1.63 30.94
N HIS A 178 -16.16 -0.99 30.63
CA HIS A 178 -14.91 -1.12 31.38
C HIS A 178 -14.68 0.08 32.32
N GLU A 179 -14.21 -0.16 33.54
CA GLU A 179 -14.05 0.89 34.56
C GLU A 179 -12.69 1.61 34.55
N SER A 180 -11.71 1.17 33.77
CA SER A 180 -10.37 1.77 33.70
C SER A 180 -10.40 3.26 33.29
N LEU A 181 -9.46 4.07 33.75
CA LEU A 181 -9.30 5.48 33.35
C LEU A 181 -10.50 6.38 33.70
N HIS A 182 -11.16 6.12 34.84
CA HIS A 182 -12.32 6.90 35.27
C HIS A 182 -12.05 8.41 35.39
N ALA A 183 -10.90 8.79 35.96
CA ALA A 183 -10.56 10.19 36.16
C ALA A 183 -10.33 10.90 34.81
N GLU A 184 -9.63 10.24 33.89
CA GLU A 184 -9.41 10.74 32.53
C GLU A 184 -10.76 10.86 31.79
N ARG A 185 -11.64 9.86 31.89
CA ARG A 185 -13.00 9.92 31.29
C ARG A 185 -13.79 11.14 31.75
N ALA A 186 -13.92 11.32 33.06
CA ALA A 186 -14.72 12.41 33.63
C ALA A 186 -14.18 13.77 33.17
N LYS A 187 -12.86 13.96 33.22
CA LYS A 187 -12.24 15.22 32.76
C LYS A 187 -12.44 15.44 31.26
N ILE A 188 -12.38 14.40 30.44
CA ILE A 188 -12.61 14.50 28.99
C ILE A 188 -14.05 14.86 28.69
N GLU A 189 -15.00 14.27 29.41
CA GLU A 189 -16.41 14.62 29.29
C GLU A 189 -16.67 16.10 29.62
N ASP A 190 -16.08 16.59 30.72
CA ASP A 190 -16.21 17.99 31.11
C ASP A 190 -15.65 18.94 30.03
N LEU A 191 -14.43 18.67 29.53
CA LEU A 191 -13.80 19.47 28.48
C LEU A 191 -14.61 19.50 27.18
N ILE A 192 -15.15 18.35 26.76
CA ILE A 192 -15.93 18.26 25.51
C ILE A 192 -17.30 18.95 25.69
N ARG A 193 -17.91 18.83 26.86
CA ARG A 193 -19.18 19.51 27.18
C ARG A 193 -19.03 21.03 27.12
N GLU A 194 -17.93 21.56 27.64
CA GLU A 194 -17.61 23.00 27.55
C GLU A 194 -17.45 23.47 26.09
N ALA A 195 -16.78 22.68 25.25
CA ALA A 195 -16.50 23.01 23.86
C ALA A 195 -17.64 22.70 22.86
N THR A 196 -18.83 22.31 23.33
CA THR A 196 -19.92 21.84 22.47
C THR A 196 -20.43 22.92 21.51
N ALA A 197 -20.47 24.18 21.94
CA ALA A 197 -20.91 25.29 21.10
C ALA A 197 -19.97 25.54 19.92
N GLU A 198 -18.66 25.61 20.19
CA GLU A 198 -17.61 25.77 19.16
C GLU A 198 -17.62 24.58 18.18
N MET A 199 -17.80 23.36 18.69
CA MET A 199 -17.97 22.18 17.84
C MET A 199 -19.18 22.32 16.91
N ALA A 200 -20.34 22.72 17.41
CA ALA A 200 -21.54 22.86 16.58
C ALA A 200 -21.38 23.93 15.47
N GLU A 201 -20.66 25.02 15.77
CA GLU A 201 -20.38 26.08 14.80
C GLU A 201 -19.43 25.61 13.68
N ARG A 202 -18.32 24.96 14.05
CA ARG A 202 -17.30 24.50 13.10
C ARG A 202 -17.70 23.25 12.35
N TRP A 203 -18.46 22.37 13.00
CA TRP A 203 -18.77 21.04 12.52
C TRP A 203 -20.28 20.84 12.41
N PRO A 204 -20.95 21.54 11.48
CA PRO A 204 -22.36 21.32 11.24
C PRO A 204 -22.62 19.85 10.83
N PRO A 205 -23.82 19.32 11.12
CA PRO A 205 -24.17 17.93 10.87
C PRO A 205 -24.16 17.60 9.36
N GLY A 206 -24.25 16.30 9.05
CA GLY A 206 -24.37 15.79 7.68
C GLY A 206 -23.05 15.39 7.00
N LEU A 207 -21.91 15.51 7.69
CA LEU A 207 -20.64 14.94 7.24
C LEU A 207 -20.34 13.66 8.00
N ILE A 208 -20.36 12.51 7.31
CA ILE A 208 -20.14 11.19 7.92
C ILE A 208 -18.65 10.99 8.24
N LYS A 209 -17.77 11.50 7.37
CA LYS A 209 -16.32 11.32 7.47
C LYS A 209 -15.61 12.57 8.02
N ARG A 210 -15.62 12.76 9.35
CA ARG A 210 -14.98 13.90 10.03
C ARG A 210 -14.23 13.48 11.30
N TRP A 211 -12.90 13.49 11.26
CA TRP A 211 -12.05 13.35 12.45
C TRP A 211 -10.68 14.01 12.23
N PRO A 212 -10.61 15.34 12.41
CA PRO A 212 -9.35 16.05 12.48
C PRO A 212 -8.63 15.71 13.81
N GLY A 213 -8.06 14.51 13.91
CA GLY A 213 -7.48 13.96 15.13
C GLY A 213 -8.48 13.14 15.94
N TYR A 214 -8.70 13.51 17.21
CA TYR A 214 -9.47 12.68 18.15
C TYR A 214 -10.98 12.78 17.92
N GLY A 215 -11.70 11.66 18.10
CA GLY A 215 -13.15 11.57 17.91
C GLY A 215 -13.97 12.21 19.03
N ILE A 216 -13.72 13.48 19.37
CA ILE A 216 -14.43 14.20 20.45
C ILE A 216 -15.92 14.38 20.15
N GLU A 217 -16.31 14.57 18.89
CA GLU A 217 -17.72 14.62 18.48
C GLU A 217 -18.44 13.28 18.71
N ARG A 218 -17.74 12.16 18.50
CA ARG A 218 -18.27 10.81 18.75
C ARG A 218 -18.41 10.56 20.25
N PHE A 219 -17.40 10.95 21.03
CA PHE A 219 -17.45 10.85 22.48
C PHE A 219 -18.59 11.68 23.09
N LEU A 220 -18.89 12.86 22.54
CA LEU A 220 -20.05 13.65 22.96
C LEU A 220 -21.39 12.90 22.80
N ARG A 221 -21.52 12.09 21.73
CA ARG A 221 -22.74 11.29 21.45
C ARG A 221 -22.81 10.01 22.27
N ALA A 222 -21.67 9.46 22.66
CA ALA A 222 -21.55 8.28 23.51
C ALA A 222 -20.57 8.55 24.66
N PRO A 223 -20.98 9.36 25.67
CA PRO A 223 -20.15 9.64 26.83
C PRO A 223 -19.74 8.34 27.53
N ASN A 224 -18.58 8.35 28.17
CA ASN A 224 -17.91 7.21 28.83
C ASN A 224 -17.16 6.23 27.91
N ASP A 225 -17.29 6.32 26.59
CA ASP A 225 -16.60 5.40 25.68
C ASP A 225 -15.29 6.00 25.12
N LEU A 226 -14.18 5.78 25.83
CA LEU A 226 -12.85 6.22 25.40
C LEU A 226 -12.37 5.62 24.08
N THR A 227 -13.00 4.55 23.58
CA THR A 227 -12.60 3.99 22.28
C THR A 227 -12.81 5.02 21.16
N ASN A 228 -13.81 5.90 21.30
CA ASN A 228 -14.05 7.01 20.38
C ASN A 228 -12.94 8.06 20.36
N ILE A 229 -12.23 8.24 21.48
CA ILE A 229 -11.08 9.15 21.57
C ILE A 229 -9.83 8.51 20.96
N LEU A 230 -9.63 7.21 21.19
CA LEU A 230 -8.47 6.47 20.71
C LEU A 230 -8.55 6.16 19.20
N ALA A 231 -9.76 5.97 18.67
CA ALA A 231 -9.96 5.84 17.24
C ALA A 231 -9.73 7.19 16.54
N GLY A 232 -8.81 7.24 15.59
CA GLY A 232 -8.34 8.49 14.98
C GLY A 232 -7.17 9.16 15.72
N SER A 233 -6.68 8.57 16.82
CA SER A 233 -5.55 9.15 17.57
C SER A 233 -4.18 9.01 16.92
N GLU A 234 -4.05 8.22 15.86
CA GLU A 234 -2.81 8.02 15.08
C GLU A 234 -1.62 7.58 15.94
N GLY A 235 -1.90 6.82 17.01
CA GLY A 235 -0.88 6.35 17.95
C GLY A 235 -0.25 7.47 18.80
N THR A 236 -0.88 8.64 18.89
CA THR A 236 -0.41 9.76 19.72
C THR A 236 -0.83 9.63 21.19
N LEU A 237 -1.82 8.81 21.52
CA LEU A 237 -2.28 8.66 22.92
C LEU A 237 -1.74 7.40 23.59
N ALA A 238 -1.80 6.27 22.88
CA ALA A 238 -1.35 4.97 23.34
C ALA A 238 -1.10 4.04 22.15
N ALA A 239 -0.41 2.93 22.39
CA ALA A 239 -0.36 1.83 21.42
C ALA A 239 -1.58 0.91 21.60
N ILE A 240 -2.29 0.60 20.51
CA ILE A 240 -3.38 -0.38 20.51
C ILE A 240 -2.78 -1.77 20.33
N PHE A 241 -3.02 -2.68 21.29
CA PHE A 241 -2.55 -4.06 21.22
C PHE A 241 -3.62 -5.01 20.69
N SER A 242 -4.85 -4.96 21.20
CA SER A 242 -5.94 -5.80 20.71
C SER A 242 -7.27 -5.04 20.72
N ALA A 243 -8.23 -5.52 19.94
CA ALA A 243 -9.56 -4.94 19.86
C ALA A 243 -10.62 -6.04 19.87
N GLU A 244 -11.74 -5.77 20.50
CA GLU A 244 -12.98 -6.49 20.29
C GLU A 244 -13.85 -5.67 19.33
N LEU A 245 -14.28 -6.30 18.25
CA LEU A 245 -14.92 -5.63 17.12
C LEU A 245 -16.31 -6.21 16.86
N LYS A 246 -17.24 -5.33 16.53
CA LYS A 246 -18.56 -5.69 15.99
C LYS A 246 -18.43 -6.17 14.54
N ILE A 247 -19.05 -7.30 14.24
CA ILE A 247 -19.15 -7.85 12.88
C ILE A 247 -20.55 -7.59 12.29
N SER A 248 -20.63 -7.58 10.97
CA SER A 248 -21.84 -7.31 10.19
C SER A 248 -22.21 -8.53 9.34
N PRO A 249 -23.50 -8.80 9.14
CA PRO A 249 -23.92 -9.86 8.22
C PRO A 249 -23.47 -9.52 6.79
N LEU A 250 -23.14 -10.54 6.01
CA LEU A 250 -22.95 -10.38 4.58
C LEU A 250 -24.29 -10.02 3.92
N PRO A 251 -24.31 -9.08 2.97
CA PRO A 251 -25.53 -8.77 2.23
C PRO A 251 -25.95 -9.96 1.37
N CYS A 252 -27.26 -10.19 1.28
CA CYS A 252 -27.86 -11.32 0.56
C CYS A 252 -27.75 -11.17 -0.96
N GLU A 253 -27.84 -9.94 -1.46
CA GLU A 253 -27.74 -9.62 -2.88
C GLU A 253 -26.84 -8.39 -3.10
N LYS A 254 -26.32 -8.25 -4.32
CA LYS A 254 -25.52 -7.10 -4.74
C LYS A 254 -25.76 -6.81 -6.21
N GLY A 255 -25.76 -5.54 -6.58
CA GLY A 255 -25.74 -5.12 -7.98
C GLY A 255 -25.05 -3.76 -8.15
N LEU A 256 -24.45 -3.57 -9.33
CA LEU A 256 -23.78 -2.32 -9.71
C LEU A 256 -24.50 -1.65 -10.88
N GLY A 257 -24.75 -0.34 -10.74
CA GLY A 257 -25.01 0.57 -11.85
C GLY A 257 -23.76 1.38 -12.17
N LEU A 258 -23.25 1.26 -13.39
CA LEU A 258 -22.14 2.05 -13.90
C LEU A 258 -22.68 3.17 -14.78
N ILE A 259 -22.42 4.43 -14.41
CA ILE A 259 -22.85 5.60 -15.17
C ILE A 259 -21.61 6.32 -15.69
N PHE A 260 -21.56 6.58 -17.00
CA PHE A 260 -20.41 7.16 -17.69
C PHE A 260 -20.66 8.63 -18.02
N PHE A 261 -19.65 9.50 -17.87
CA PHE A 261 -19.81 10.95 -17.98
C PHE A 261 -18.77 11.58 -18.91
N ALA A 262 -19.09 12.78 -19.44
CA ALA A 262 -18.18 13.58 -20.26
C ALA A 262 -17.24 14.45 -19.41
N SER A 263 -17.56 14.64 -18.12
CA SER A 263 -16.69 15.36 -17.19
C SER A 263 -16.84 14.88 -15.74
N VAL A 264 -15.84 15.19 -14.91
CA VAL A 264 -15.91 14.98 -13.45
C VAL A 264 -17.03 15.83 -12.83
N GLY A 265 -17.27 17.05 -13.33
CA GLY A 265 -18.31 17.94 -12.82
C GLY A 265 -19.72 17.37 -12.97
N GLU A 266 -20.04 16.80 -14.13
CA GLU A 266 -21.32 16.10 -14.37
C GLU A 266 -21.49 14.91 -13.42
N ALA A 267 -20.42 14.13 -13.21
CA ALA A 267 -20.45 13.00 -12.28
C ALA A 267 -20.72 13.46 -10.83
N MET A 268 -20.20 14.62 -10.42
CA MET A 268 -20.49 15.15 -9.09
C MET A 268 -21.93 15.61 -8.93
N GLN A 269 -22.50 16.27 -9.95
CA GLN A 269 -23.92 16.63 -9.94
C GLN A 269 -24.81 15.39 -9.85
N ALA A 270 -24.54 14.40 -10.69
CA ALA A 270 -25.25 13.12 -10.67
C ALA A 270 -25.13 12.40 -9.32
N THR A 271 -24.00 12.53 -8.62
CA THR A 271 -23.85 11.96 -7.27
C THR A 271 -24.94 12.50 -6.35
N VAL A 272 -25.18 13.82 -6.35
CA VAL A 272 -26.21 14.44 -5.50
C VAL A 272 -27.61 13.91 -5.84
N GLU A 273 -27.91 13.81 -7.14
CA GLU A 273 -29.19 13.29 -7.62
C GLU A 273 -29.43 11.83 -7.19
N LEU A 274 -28.38 11.00 -7.12
CA LEU A 274 -28.50 9.56 -6.86
C LEU A 274 -28.55 9.18 -5.36
N LEU A 275 -28.31 10.12 -4.45
CA LEU A 275 -28.30 9.84 -3.01
C LEU A 275 -29.67 9.39 -2.47
N ASP A 276 -30.75 9.83 -3.09
CA ASP A 276 -32.12 9.49 -2.70
C ASP A 276 -32.45 8.00 -2.93
N LEU A 277 -31.73 7.33 -3.84
CA LEU A 277 -31.79 5.88 -4.06
C LEU A 277 -31.16 5.07 -2.92
N LYS A 278 -30.56 5.73 -1.92
CA LYS A 278 -29.89 5.12 -0.76
C LYS A 278 -28.90 4.02 -1.15
N PRO A 279 -27.94 4.31 -2.06
CA PRO A 279 -26.96 3.32 -2.47
C PRO A 279 -26.04 2.92 -1.32
N ALA A 280 -25.56 1.67 -1.37
CA ALA A 280 -24.54 1.18 -0.46
C ALA A 280 -23.19 1.88 -0.69
N ALA A 281 -22.91 2.27 -1.94
CA ALA A 281 -21.76 3.09 -2.32
C ALA A 281 -22.06 3.88 -3.61
N ILE A 282 -21.48 5.07 -3.73
CA ILE A 282 -21.25 5.76 -5.01
C ILE A 282 -19.76 6.07 -5.06
N GLU A 283 -19.03 5.38 -5.91
CA GLU A 283 -17.61 5.61 -6.14
C GLU A 283 -17.37 6.34 -7.46
N HIS A 284 -16.40 7.24 -7.47
CA HIS A 284 -15.94 7.92 -8.68
C HIS A 284 -14.58 7.37 -9.13
N ILE A 285 -14.40 7.18 -10.44
CA ILE A 285 -13.10 7.00 -11.10
C ILE A 285 -13.05 7.80 -12.39
N ASP A 286 -11.87 8.32 -12.75
CA ASP A 286 -11.69 9.19 -13.90
C ASP A 286 -10.73 8.64 -14.96
N ARG A 287 -10.69 9.33 -16.10
CA ARG A 287 -9.88 8.95 -17.25
C ARG A 287 -8.38 8.88 -16.95
N PRO A 288 -7.75 9.85 -16.24
CA PRO A 288 -6.35 9.73 -15.82
C PRO A 288 -6.02 8.42 -15.10
N LEU A 289 -6.87 7.97 -14.17
CA LEU A 289 -6.71 6.69 -13.48
C LEU A 289 -6.91 5.51 -14.42
N LEU A 290 -8.00 5.52 -15.19
CA LEU A 290 -8.33 4.45 -16.12
C LEU A 290 -7.24 4.26 -17.18
N ASP A 291 -6.62 5.33 -17.66
CA ASP A 291 -5.56 5.27 -18.67
C ASP A 291 -4.28 4.58 -18.17
N GLN A 292 -4.04 4.54 -16.85
CA GLN A 292 -2.92 3.78 -16.28
C GLN A 292 -3.05 2.26 -16.46
N THR A 293 -4.25 1.76 -16.77
CA THR A 293 -4.48 0.33 -17.03
C THR A 293 -4.18 -0.08 -18.48
N LYS A 294 -3.90 0.86 -19.39
CA LYS A 294 -3.61 0.57 -20.80
C LYS A 294 -2.37 -0.32 -20.95
N GLY A 295 -2.48 -1.35 -21.77
CA GLY A 295 -1.40 -2.31 -22.02
C GLY A 295 -1.12 -3.28 -20.87
N GLN A 296 -1.89 -3.23 -19.78
CA GLN A 296 -1.77 -4.17 -18.67
C GLN A 296 -2.73 -5.35 -18.86
N LEU A 297 -2.19 -6.54 -19.13
CA LEU A 297 -2.98 -7.76 -19.33
C LEU A 297 -3.98 -8.04 -18.20
N HIS A 298 -3.59 -7.75 -16.95
CA HIS A 298 -4.44 -7.96 -15.77
C HIS A 298 -5.75 -7.16 -15.81
N PHE A 299 -5.74 -5.97 -16.42
CA PHE A 299 -6.89 -5.08 -16.45
C PHE A 299 -7.65 -5.13 -17.79
N GLN A 300 -7.18 -5.89 -18.77
CA GLN A 300 -7.78 -5.91 -20.11
C GLN A 300 -9.27 -6.26 -20.09
N ALA A 301 -9.64 -7.32 -19.35
CA ALA A 301 -11.05 -7.72 -19.23
C ALA A 301 -11.94 -6.62 -18.61
N ALA A 302 -11.41 -5.85 -17.64
CA ALA A 302 -12.12 -4.72 -17.07
C ALA A 302 -12.24 -3.56 -18.08
N ARG A 303 -11.20 -3.28 -18.86
CA ARG A 303 -11.24 -2.25 -19.92
C ARG A 303 -12.26 -2.60 -21.00
N ASP A 304 -12.31 -3.86 -21.42
CA ASP A 304 -13.26 -4.36 -22.41
C ASP A 304 -14.69 -4.30 -21.88
N LEU A 305 -14.91 -4.72 -20.63
CA LEU A 305 -16.22 -4.61 -19.96
C LEU A 305 -16.69 -3.15 -19.89
N LEU A 306 -15.78 -2.22 -19.62
CA LEU A 306 -16.07 -0.78 -19.52
C LEU A 306 -16.08 -0.07 -20.89
N GLU A 307 -15.74 -0.75 -21.99
CA GLU A 307 -15.74 -0.22 -23.37
C GLU A 307 -14.88 1.05 -23.53
N LEU A 308 -13.74 1.11 -22.82
CA LEU A 308 -12.93 2.33 -22.69
C LEU A 308 -12.24 2.78 -23.98
N GLU A 309 -12.08 1.87 -24.95
CA GLU A 309 -11.45 2.16 -26.25
C GLU A 309 -12.47 2.48 -27.34
N THR A 310 -13.73 2.09 -27.16
CA THR A 310 -14.78 2.17 -28.20
C THR A 310 -15.81 3.25 -27.91
N GLN A 311 -15.91 3.74 -26.67
CA GLN A 311 -16.90 4.71 -26.24
C GLN A 311 -16.26 5.88 -25.47
N PRO A 312 -16.82 7.10 -25.55
CA PRO A 312 -16.36 8.24 -24.76
C PRO A 312 -16.57 8.00 -23.26
N CYS A 313 -15.57 8.35 -22.46
CA CYS A 313 -15.60 8.19 -21.00
C CYS A 313 -14.52 9.08 -20.36
N ALA A 314 -14.93 10.17 -19.72
CA ALA A 314 -14.06 11.00 -18.89
C ALA A 314 -14.12 10.60 -17.40
N ALA A 315 -15.28 10.15 -16.94
CA ALA A 315 -15.52 9.71 -15.58
C ALA A 315 -16.58 8.60 -15.52
N ILE A 316 -16.54 7.80 -14.46
CA ILE A 316 -17.51 6.75 -14.15
C ILE A 316 -17.95 6.88 -12.69
N LEU A 317 -19.27 6.86 -12.45
CA LEU A 317 -19.82 6.55 -11.15
C LEU A 317 -20.15 5.06 -11.06
N ILE A 318 -19.68 4.41 -10.01
CA ILE A 318 -19.99 3.03 -9.66
C ILE A 318 -20.96 3.08 -8.48
N VAL A 319 -22.22 2.74 -8.74
CA VAL A 319 -23.31 2.77 -7.75
C VAL A 319 -23.63 1.35 -7.31
N GLU A 320 -23.46 1.02 -6.03
CA GLU A 320 -23.72 -0.32 -5.49
C GLU A 320 -24.99 -0.34 -4.63
N PHE A 321 -25.77 -1.42 -4.71
CA PHE A 321 -26.95 -1.68 -3.86
C PHE A 321 -26.88 -3.07 -3.21
N TYR A 322 -27.41 -3.23 -1.99
CA TYR A 322 -27.44 -4.51 -1.22
C TYR A 322 -28.84 -5.08 -0.97
N ASP A 323 -29.89 -4.31 -1.25
CA ASP A 323 -31.30 -4.71 -1.11
C ASP A 323 -32.12 -4.08 -2.23
N ASP A 324 -33.28 -4.67 -2.54
CA ASP A 324 -34.18 -4.28 -3.62
C ASP A 324 -33.42 -4.04 -4.93
N VAL A 325 -32.39 -4.86 -5.19
CA VAL A 325 -31.34 -4.57 -6.17
C VAL A 325 -31.96 -4.37 -7.56
N ALA A 326 -32.87 -5.25 -7.97
CA ALA A 326 -33.53 -5.16 -9.27
C ALA A 326 -34.36 -3.86 -9.44
N GLU A 327 -35.11 -3.45 -8.42
CA GLU A 327 -35.94 -2.25 -8.44
C GLU A 327 -35.09 -0.98 -8.47
N ARG A 328 -34.05 -0.91 -7.63
CA ARG A 328 -33.16 0.26 -7.54
C ARG A 328 -32.33 0.44 -8.81
N LEU A 329 -31.85 -0.65 -9.41
CA LEU A 329 -31.13 -0.61 -10.70
C LEU A 329 -32.06 -0.18 -11.84
N SER A 330 -33.29 -0.69 -11.90
CA SER A 330 -34.30 -0.26 -12.88
C SER A 330 -34.62 1.23 -12.73
N THR A 331 -34.80 1.70 -11.50
CA THR A 331 -35.01 3.13 -11.22
C THR A 331 -33.81 3.96 -11.67
N LEU A 332 -32.58 3.52 -11.37
CA LEU A 332 -31.36 4.20 -11.79
C LEU A 332 -31.26 4.29 -13.32
N GLU A 333 -31.53 3.21 -14.06
CA GLU A 333 -31.55 3.23 -15.53
C GLU A 333 -32.60 4.22 -16.06
N SER A 334 -33.79 4.25 -15.47
CA SER A 334 -34.89 5.10 -15.92
C SER A 334 -34.59 6.61 -15.83
N ARG A 335 -33.62 7.01 -14.99
CA ARG A 335 -33.22 8.41 -14.84
C ARG A 335 -32.48 8.96 -16.06
N ASN A 336 -31.94 8.10 -16.93
CA ASN A 336 -31.21 8.52 -18.15
C ASN A 336 -30.12 9.57 -17.88
N ILE A 337 -29.39 9.42 -16.76
CA ILE A 337 -28.28 10.31 -16.37
C ILE A 337 -26.98 9.85 -17.03
N GLY A 338 -26.16 10.81 -17.47
CA GLY A 338 -24.86 10.55 -18.09
C GLY A 338 -24.94 10.17 -19.56
N LEU A 339 -23.82 9.74 -20.12
CA LEU A 339 -23.67 9.35 -21.53
C LEU A 339 -24.27 7.97 -21.82
N ARG A 340 -24.14 7.05 -20.86
CA ARG A 340 -24.64 5.68 -20.92
C ARG A 340 -24.63 5.06 -19.54
N VAL A 341 -25.44 4.01 -19.37
CA VAL A 341 -25.54 3.21 -18.15
C VAL A 341 -25.23 1.75 -18.48
N LYS A 342 -24.56 1.05 -17.56
CA LYS A 342 -24.33 -0.40 -17.64
C LYS A 342 -24.64 -1.04 -16.30
N ILE A 343 -25.52 -2.04 -16.29
CA ILE A 343 -25.92 -2.76 -15.09
C ILE A 343 -25.18 -4.09 -15.01
N LEU A 344 -24.62 -4.37 -13.83
CA LEU A 344 -23.90 -5.61 -13.55
C LEU A 344 -24.49 -6.28 -12.30
N THR A 345 -24.94 -7.52 -12.48
CA THR A 345 -25.39 -8.41 -11.40
C THR A 345 -24.53 -9.66 -11.28
N ASP A 346 -23.69 -9.96 -12.28
CA ASP A 346 -22.73 -11.05 -12.23
C ASP A 346 -21.54 -10.71 -11.29
N PRO A 347 -21.27 -11.52 -10.25
CA PRO A 347 -20.19 -11.26 -9.31
C PRO A 347 -18.80 -11.18 -9.96
N ALA A 348 -18.52 -11.94 -11.02
CA ALA A 348 -17.22 -11.89 -11.68
C ALA A 348 -16.99 -10.55 -12.37
N GLN A 349 -18.01 -10.03 -13.08
CA GLN A 349 -17.97 -8.69 -13.68
C GLN A 349 -17.87 -7.58 -12.64
N MET A 350 -18.65 -7.65 -11.54
CA MET A 350 -18.55 -6.67 -10.46
C MET A 350 -17.14 -6.62 -9.86
N ASN A 351 -16.51 -7.78 -9.68
CA ASN A 351 -15.15 -7.88 -9.17
C ASN A 351 -14.11 -7.26 -10.11
N LEU A 352 -14.31 -7.31 -11.44
CA LEU A 352 -13.44 -6.61 -12.39
C LEU A 352 -13.45 -5.09 -12.17
N VAL A 353 -14.64 -4.51 -11.96
CA VAL A 353 -14.79 -3.06 -11.69
C VAL A 353 -14.16 -2.69 -10.35
N TRP A 354 -14.47 -3.46 -9.29
CA TRP A 354 -13.91 -3.22 -7.97
C TRP A 354 -12.39 -3.38 -7.92
N SER A 355 -11.81 -4.29 -8.72
CA SER A 355 -10.35 -4.45 -8.78
C SER A 355 -9.65 -3.21 -9.32
N VAL A 356 -10.22 -2.56 -10.34
CA VAL A 356 -9.72 -1.28 -10.88
C VAL A 356 -9.81 -0.19 -9.81
N ARG A 357 -11.00 -0.01 -9.20
CA ARG A 357 -11.22 1.02 -8.17
C ARG A 357 -10.30 0.85 -6.96
N LYS A 358 -10.12 -0.37 -6.45
CA LYS A 358 -9.20 -0.66 -5.32
C LYS A 358 -7.73 -0.48 -5.69
N SER A 359 -7.37 -0.60 -6.98
CA SER A 359 -6.00 -0.42 -7.46
C SER A 359 -5.61 1.04 -7.73
N GLY A 360 -6.56 1.98 -7.67
CA GLY A 360 -6.38 3.38 -8.06
C GLY A 360 -5.13 4.07 -7.51
N LEU A 361 -4.87 3.93 -6.20
CA LEU A 361 -3.66 4.46 -5.54
C LEU A 361 -2.37 4.04 -6.26
N SER A 362 -2.24 2.75 -6.56
CA SER A 362 -1.01 2.19 -7.13
C SER A 362 -0.94 2.44 -8.63
N LEU A 363 -2.07 2.36 -9.34
CA LEU A 363 -2.16 2.67 -10.76
C LEU A 363 -1.61 4.07 -11.08
N LEU A 364 -2.02 5.08 -10.31
CA LEU A 364 -1.60 6.47 -10.53
C LEU A 364 -0.09 6.70 -10.40
N THR A 365 0.61 5.86 -9.62
CA THR A 365 2.08 5.94 -9.51
C THR A 365 2.82 5.34 -10.71
N GLY A 366 2.09 4.63 -11.59
CA GLY A 366 2.59 4.06 -12.83
C GLY A 366 2.74 5.04 -14.00
N CYS A 367 2.26 6.29 -13.86
CA CYS A 367 2.39 7.33 -14.89
C CYS A 367 3.84 7.44 -15.40
N ILE A 368 4.04 7.71 -16.69
CA ILE A 368 5.38 7.88 -17.29
C ILE A 368 5.88 9.30 -17.02
N GLY A 369 7.19 9.44 -16.74
CA GLY A 369 7.86 10.72 -16.51
C GLY A 369 8.01 11.07 -15.03
N PRO A 370 8.81 12.09 -14.69
CA PRO A 370 9.10 12.47 -13.30
C PRO A 370 7.90 13.09 -12.59
N ALA A 371 7.00 13.77 -13.32
CA ALA A 371 5.76 14.30 -12.77
C ALA A 371 4.77 13.15 -12.50
N LYS A 372 4.33 13.02 -11.25
CA LYS A 372 3.39 11.96 -10.80
C LYS A 372 2.19 12.56 -10.06
N PRO A 373 1.02 11.89 -10.04
CA PRO A 373 -0.07 12.25 -9.14
C PRO A 373 0.33 12.10 -7.67
N VAL A 374 0.41 13.22 -6.94
CA VAL A 374 0.90 13.25 -5.54
C VAL A 374 -0.25 13.17 -4.53
N ALA A 375 -0.04 12.44 -3.44
CA ALA A 375 -0.97 12.33 -2.31
C ALA A 375 -0.63 13.37 -1.23
N PHE A 376 -1.34 14.50 -1.21
CA PHE A 376 -1.24 15.50 -0.15
C PHE A 376 -2.57 16.22 0.17
N ILE A 377 -3.50 16.34 -0.79
CA ILE A 377 -4.84 16.97 -0.60
C ILE A 377 -6.02 15.98 -0.66
N GLU A 378 -5.75 14.69 -0.83
CA GLU A 378 -6.69 13.68 -1.30
C GLU A 378 -7.65 13.11 -0.23
N ASP A 379 -7.62 13.63 0.99
CA ASP A 379 -8.42 13.10 2.12
C ASP A 379 -9.46 14.09 2.62
N ALA A 380 -9.73 15.14 1.84
CA ALA A 380 -10.71 16.14 2.19
C ALA A 380 -12.13 15.63 1.94
N ALA A 381 -13.02 15.84 2.90
CA ALA A 381 -14.44 15.52 2.80
C ALA A 381 -15.32 16.75 3.05
N VAL A 382 -16.34 16.91 2.21
CA VAL A 382 -17.42 17.90 2.36
C VAL A 382 -18.75 17.18 2.41
N ARG A 383 -19.85 17.88 2.74
CA ARG A 383 -21.17 17.24 2.67
C ARG A 383 -21.45 16.82 1.22
N PRO A 384 -22.04 15.64 0.95
CA PRO A 384 -22.24 15.15 -0.41
C PRO A 384 -22.95 16.16 -1.34
N ALA A 385 -23.94 16.89 -0.82
CA ALA A 385 -24.65 17.94 -1.56
C ALA A 385 -23.79 19.14 -2.00
N GLN A 386 -22.60 19.31 -1.42
CA GLN A 386 -21.66 20.40 -1.74
C GLN A 386 -20.48 19.92 -2.58
N LEU A 387 -20.43 18.62 -2.90
CA LEU A 387 -19.32 18.02 -3.63
C LEU A 387 -19.11 18.66 -5.02
N PRO A 388 -20.16 19.02 -5.81
CA PRO A 388 -19.96 19.71 -7.08
C PRO A 388 -19.24 21.05 -6.94
N GLU A 389 -19.67 21.90 -6.02
CA GLU A 389 -19.07 23.21 -5.78
C GLU A 389 -17.64 23.09 -5.23
N TYR A 390 -17.41 22.11 -4.35
CA TYR A 390 -16.07 21.86 -3.82
C TYR A 390 -15.08 21.45 -4.92
N VAL A 391 -15.49 20.53 -5.81
CA VAL A 391 -14.65 20.12 -6.96
C VAL A 391 -14.39 21.30 -7.91
N HIS A 392 -15.39 22.15 -8.14
CA HIS A 392 -15.20 23.37 -8.93
C HIS A 392 -14.18 24.33 -8.27
N GLY A 393 -14.23 24.48 -6.95
CA GLY A 393 -13.26 25.25 -6.18
C GLY A 393 -11.82 24.71 -6.32
N LEU A 394 -11.64 23.39 -6.21
CA LEU A 394 -10.34 22.74 -6.42
C LEU A 394 -9.81 22.95 -7.85
N GLN A 395 -10.67 22.82 -8.86
CA GLN A 395 -10.29 23.08 -10.26
C GLN A 395 -9.86 24.53 -10.46
N SER A 396 -10.52 25.48 -9.79
CA SER A 396 -10.19 26.92 -9.86
C SER A 396 -8.83 27.23 -9.22
N ILE A 397 -8.39 26.45 -8.23
CA ILE A 397 -7.04 26.51 -7.64
C ILE A 397 -5.99 25.97 -8.63
N MET A 398 -6.26 24.82 -9.26
CA MET A 398 -5.27 24.10 -10.08
C MET A 398 -5.10 24.67 -11.50
N LYS A 399 -6.19 25.14 -12.13
CA LYS A 399 -6.19 25.59 -13.53
C LYS A 399 -5.19 26.74 -13.80
N PRO A 400 -5.11 27.81 -12.99
CA PRO A 400 -4.11 28.87 -13.20
C PRO A 400 -2.66 28.40 -13.07
N LEU A 401 -2.42 27.31 -12.33
CA LEU A 401 -1.11 26.70 -12.14
C LEU A 401 -0.75 25.71 -13.26
N GLY A 402 -1.67 25.46 -14.19
CA GLY A 402 -1.52 24.48 -15.27
C GLY A 402 -1.44 23.04 -14.76
N LEU A 403 -2.03 22.75 -13.60
CA LEU A 403 -1.99 21.41 -12.99
C LEU A 403 -3.18 20.58 -13.46
N GLU A 404 -2.87 19.38 -13.96
CA GLU A 404 -3.84 18.31 -14.11
C GLU A 404 -3.94 17.52 -12.80
N ALA A 405 -5.07 16.84 -12.59
CA ALA A 405 -5.27 15.98 -11.42
C ALA A 405 -6.14 14.78 -11.75
N SER A 406 -5.91 13.68 -11.04
CA SER A 406 -6.86 12.56 -10.99
C SER A 406 -7.81 12.72 -9.81
N TYR A 407 -9.09 12.42 -10.03
CA TYR A 407 -10.18 12.43 -9.08
C TYR A 407 -10.75 11.02 -8.98
N TYR A 408 -10.71 10.43 -7.79
CA TYR A 408 -11.33 9.13 -7.54
C TYR A 408 -11.71 9.03 -6.07
N GLY A 409 -12.76 8.32 -5.68
CA GLY A 409 -13.12 8.32 -4.26
C GLY A 409 -14.56 7.95 -3.94
N HIS A 410 -14.95 8.29 -2.72
CA HIS A 410 -16.19 7.96 -2.05
C HIS A 410 -17.21 9.09 -2.18
N ALA A 411 -17.76 9.25 -3.38
CA ALA A 411 -18.65 10.36 -3.71
C ALA A 411 -19.92 10.37 -2.83
N ALA A 412 -20.48 9.20 -2.49
CA ALA A 412 -21.64 9.09 -1.58
C ALA A 412 -21.36 9.64 -0.16
N SER A 413 -20.10 9.64 0.27
CA SER A 413 -19.67 10.18 1.57
C SER A 413 -19.08 11.59 1.46
N GLY A 414 -19.11 12.20 0.27
CA GLY A 414 -18.58 13.54 0.02
C GLY A 414 -17.06 13.64 0.06
N LEU A 415 -16.34 12.53 -0.17
CA LEU A 415 -14.88 12.47 -0.16
C LEU A 415 -14.36 12.07 -1.54
N LEU A 416 -13.49 12.89 -2.13
CA LEU A 416 -12.71 12.52 -3.31
C LEU A 416 -11.22 12.59 -3.03
N HIS A 417 -10.53 11.54 -3.44
CA HIS A 417 -9.08 11.53 -3.58
C HIS A 417 -8.68 12.30 -4.83
N VAL A 418 -8.30 13.57 -4.63
CA VAL A 418 -7.78 14.44 -5.67
C VAL A 418 -6.25 14.45 -5.61
N ARG A 419 -5.60 14.14 -6.73
CA ARG A 419 -4.14 14.04 -6.83
C ARG A 419 -3.60 14.87 -7.98
N PRO A 420 -3.12 16.09 -7.70
CA PRO A 420 -2.41 16.91 -8.68
C PRO A 420 -1.16 16.21 -9.20
N VAL A 421 -0.90 16.34 -10.50
CA VAL A 421 0.31 15.84 -11.15
C VAL A 421 1.44 16.85 -10.97
N LEU A 422 2.46 16.48 -10.22
CA LEU A 422 3.59 17.34 -9.86
C LEU A 422 4.90 16.57 -9.97
N ASP A 423 5.96 17.26 -10.40
CA ASP A 423 7.34 16.78 -10.28
C ASP A 423 7.95 17.27 -8.96
N LEU A 424 7.99 16.41 -7.95
CA LEU A 424 8.58 16.77 -6.64
C LEU A 424 10.10 16.97 -6.67
N HIS A 425 10.76 16.62 -7.79
CA HIS A 425 12.18 16.93 -8.02
C HIS A 425 12.39 18.38 -8.46
N SER A 426 11.32 19.05 -8.92
CA SER A 426 11.36 20.41 -9.44
C SER A 426 11.06 21.43 -8.35
N ALA A 427 11.99 22.35 -8.11
CA ALA A 427 11.78 23.48 -7.20
C ALA A 427 10.57 24.36 -7.59
N ALA A 428 10.22 24.42 -8.88
CA ALA A 428 9.04 25.16 -9.34
C ALA A 428 7.74 24.44 -8.96
N ASP A 429 7.69 23.12 -9.10
CA ASP A 429 6.51 22.33 -8.73
C ASP A 429 6.39 22.15 -7.22
N LEU A 430 7.48 22.16 -6.45
CA LEU A 430 7.42 22.24 -4.99
C LEU A 430 6.75 23.53 -4.49
N LYS A 431 6.93 24.65 -5.19
CA LYS A 431 6.19 25.88 -4.87
C LYS A 431 4.69 25.74 -5.17
N LYS A 432 4.33 25.12 -6.30
CA LYS A 432 2.94 24.82 -6.63
C LYS A 432 2.31 23.86 -5.63
N PHE A 433 3.04 22.83 -5.21
CA PHE A 433 2.65 21.87 -4.17
C PHE A 433 2.23 22.60 -2.89
N ARG A 434 3.10 23.47 -2.37
CA ARG A 434 2.81 24.29 -1.17
C ARG A 434 1.59 25.17 -1.37
N GLN A 435 1.54 25.91 -2.49
CA GLN A 435 0.42 26.79 -2.81
C GLN A 435 -0.93 26.05 -2.87
N VAL A 436 -0.96 24.89 -3.52
CA VAL A 436 -2.18 24.07 -3.61
C VAL A 436 -2.59 23.56 -2.24
N ALA A 437 -1.65 23.10 -1.41
CA ALA A 437 -1.94 22.62 -0.06
C ALA A 437 -2.61 23.71 0.80
N ASP A 438 -2.03 24.91 0.82
CA ASP A 438 -2.53 26.05 1.59
C ASP A 438 -3.92 26.48 1.11
N GLN A 439 -4.10 26.58 -0.22
CA GLN A 439 -5.38 27.00 -0.81
C GLN A 439 -6.46 25.93 -0.63
N THR A 440 -6.13 24.64 -0.71
CA THR A 440 -7.09 23.56 -0.42
C THR A 440 -7.47 23.53 1.06
N SER A 441 -6.54 23.77 1.98
CA SER A 441 -6.84 23.90 3.41
C SER A 441 -7.87 24.99 3.69
N ALA A 442 -7.66 26.18 3.11
CA ALA A 442 -8.59 27.30 3.20
C ALA A 442 -9.95 26.98 2.55
N LEU A 443 -9.96 26.32 1.39
CA LEU A 443 -11.19 25.91 0.72
C LEU A 443 -12.02 24.96 1.60
N VAL A 444 -11.40 23.92 2.17
CA VAL A 444 -12.11 22.96 3.03
C VAL A 444 -12.73 23.64 4.25
N GLN A 445 -12.05 24.63 4.82
CA GLN A 445 -12.57 25.43 5.92
C GLN A 445 -13.83 26.23 5.50
N GLN A 446 -13.83 26.84 4.30
CA GLN A 446 -15.01 27.55 3.78
C GLN A 446 -16.24 26.63 3.65
N PHE A 447 -16.00 25.37 3.27
CA PHE A 447 -17.05 24.36 3.21
C PHE A 447 -17.41 23.75 4.57
N LYS A 448 -16.76 24.16 5.67
CA LYS A 448 -16.89 23.49 6.99
C LYS A 448 -16.76 21.97 6.86
N GLY A 449 -15.79 21.56 6.03
CA GLY A 449 -15.47 20.18 5.72
C GLY A 449 -14.53 19.57 6.75
N SER A 450 -13.91 18.44 6.39
CA SER A 450 -12.82 17.82 7.13
C SER A 450 -11.61 17.69 6.23
N LEU A 451 -10.42 18.11 6.69
CA LEU A 451 -9.16 17.84 5.98
C LEU A 451 -8.68 16.41 6.13
N SER A 452 -9.13 15.72 7.18
CA SER A 452 -8.79 14.33 7.51
C SER A 452 -10.08 13.53 7.65
N ALA A 453 -10.29 12.60 6.73
CA ALA A 453 -11.55 11.88 6.59
C ALA A 453 -11.37 10.36 6.43
N GLU A 454 -10.15 9.85 6.19
CA GLU A 454 -9.82 8.41 6.37
C GLU A 454 -8.32 8.10 6.44
N HIS A 455 -7.46 8.97 5.92
CA HIS A 455 -6.01 8.78 5.92
C HIS A 455 -5.35 9.23 7.23
N GLY A 456 -5.97 10.18 7.95
CA GLY A 456 -5.43 10.80 9.16
C GLY A 456 -4.77 12.15 8.89
N VAL A 457 -4.38 12.82 9.98
CA VAL A 457 -3.69 14.11 9.97
C VAL A 457 -2.23 13.93 9.56
N GLY A 458 -1.48 13.12 10.30
CA GLY A 458 -0.05 12.88 10.09
C GLY A 458 0.80 14.14 9.91
N ILE A 459 1.94 14.01 9.23
CA ILE A 459 2.79 15.14 8.84
C ILE A 459 2.04 16.06 7.87
N ALA A 460 1.30 15.47 6.92
CA ALA A 460 0.69 16.19 5.81
C ALA A 460 -0.29 17.29 6.21
N ARG A 461 -0.98 17.14 7.35
CA ARG A 461 -2.05 18.05 7.74
C ARG A 461 -1.84 18.74 9.10
N THR A 462 -0.83 18.32 9.87
CA THR A 462 -0.61 18.85 11.23
C THR A 462 -0.43 20.38 11.23
N GLU A 463 0.29 20.92 10.25
CA GLU A 463 0.51 22.37 10.11
C GLU A 463 -0.80 23.17 9.99
N TYR A 464 -1.87 22.57 9.46
CA TYR A 464 -3.15 23.24 9.24
C TYR A 464 -4.17 23.04 10.37
N MET A 465 -3.85 22.21 11.37
CA MET A 465 -4.82 21.80 12.39
C MET A 465 -5.36 22.95 13.23
N ARG A 466 -4.52 23.96 13.53
CA ARG A 466 -4.97 25.15 14.26
C ARG A 466 -6.08 25.89 13.50
N ASP A 467 -5.92 26.09 12.20
CA ASP A 467 -6.90 26.84 11.40
C ASP A 467 -8.20 26.06 11.25
N GLN A 468 -8.12 24.74 11.09
CA GLN A 468 -9.29 23.88 10.97
C GLN A 468 -10.08 23.77 12.29
N LEU A 469 -9.39 23.64 13.42
CA LEU A 469 -10.01 23.39 14.72
C LEU A 469 -10.33 24.66 15.52
N GLY A 470 -9.57 25.73 15.33
CA GLY A 470 -9.54 26.84 16.29
C GLY A 470 -8.77 26.49 17.56
N ASP A 471 -8.42 27.51 18.36
CA ASP A 471 -7.63 27.32 19.56
C ASP A 471 -8.38 26.57 20.67
N GLU A 472 -9.71 26.70 20.75
CA GLU A 472 -10.53 26.04 21.76
C GLU A 472 -10.55 24.51 21.58
N LEU A 473 -10.98 24.03 20.41
CA LEU A 473 -11.02 22.59 20.14
C LEU A 473 -9.61 21.98 20.16
N LEU A 474 -8.61 22.68 19.60
CA LEU A 474 -7.22 22.24 19.67
C LEU A 474 -6.72 22.18 21.13
N GLY A 475 -7.17 23.11 21.98
CA GLY A 475 -6.91 23.12 23.43
C GLY A 475 -7.46 21.86 24.12
N VAL A 476 -8.71 21.48 23.82
CA VAL A 476 -9.32 20.23 24.31
C VAL A 476 -8.48 19.02 23.90
N LEU A 477 -8.08 18.94 22.62
CA LEU A 477 -7.24 17.84 22.14
C LEU A 477 -5.88 17.79 22.85
N ARG A 478 -5.26 18.94 23.12
CA ARG A 478 -3.98 19.01 23.86
C ARG A 478 -4.12 18.54 25.30
N GLU A 479 -5.21 18.88 25.98
CA GLU A 479 -5.46 18.40 27.34
C GLU A 479 -5.66 16.88 27.36
N ILE A 480 -6.41 16.33 26.40
CA ILE A 480 -6.54 14.87 26.21
C ILE A 480 -5.15 14.24 26.02
N LYS A 481 -4.32 14.78 25.12
CA LYS A 481 -2.95 14.31 24.87
C LYS A 481 -2.11 14.30 26.15
N ARG A 482 -2.16 15.35 26.96
CA ARG A 482 -1.42 15.44 28.23
C ARG A 482 -1.86 14.40 29.27
N MET A 483 -3.13 14.00 29.28
CA MET A 483 -3.64 12.97 30.20
C MET A 483 -3.07 11.58 29.86
N PHE A 484 -3.04 11.22 28.57
CA PHE A 484 -2.54 9.90 28.14
C PHE A 484 -1.01 9.84 28.01
N ASP A 485 -0.38 10.94 27.62
CA ASP A 485 1.04 11.03 27.33
C ASP A 485 1.64 12.38 27.79
N PRO A 486 1.83 12.55 29.11
CA PRO A 486 2.33 13.81 29.69
C PRO A 486 3.76 14.15 29.28
N LYS A 487 4.55 13.16 28.85
CA LYS A 487 5.93 13.35 28.39
C LYS A 487 6.03 13.55 26.87
N ASN A 488 4.91 13.53 26.15
CA ASN A 488 4.83 13.66 24.70
C ASN A 488 5.75 12.67 23.96
N ILE A 489 5.80 11.41 24.40
CA ILE A 489 6.63 10.38 23.76
C ILE A 489 5.93 9.71 22.57
N PHE A 490 4.60 9.64 22.57
CA PHE A 490 3.83 8.95 21.53
C PHE A 490 3.62 9.83 20.31
N ASN A 491 4.24 9.40 19.22
CA ASN A 491 4.16 9.93 17.87
C ASN A 491 4.21 11.49 17.81
N PRO A 492 5.25 12.11 18.41
CA PRO A 492 5.30 13.55 18.60
C PRO A 492 5.34 14.33 17.28
N GLY A 493 4.85 15.57 17.32
CA GLY A 493 4.78 16.48 16.18
C GLY A 493 3.67 16.17 15.17
N LYS A 494 2.83 15.16 15.43
CA LYS A 494 1.65 14.82 14.61
C LYS A 494 0.39 15.17 15.38
N ILE A 495 -0.65 15.63 14.66
CA ILE A 495 -1.87 16.28 15.18
C ILE A 495 -1.58 17.65 15.83
N PHE A 496 -0.51 17.76 16.61
CA PHE A 496 -0.08 18.99 17.27
C PHE A 496 1.20 19.53 16.64
N ASP A 497 1.11 20.69 15.99
CA ASP A 497 2.29 21.38 15.47
C ASP A 497 3.18 21.85 16.62
N ASP A 498 4.45 21.42 16.58
CA ASP A 498 5.54 21.87 17.44
C ASP A 498 6.71 22.46 16.62
N GLY A 499 6.48 22.74 15.34
CA GLY A 499 7.43 23.33 14.40
C GLY A 499 8.31 22.33 13.67
N ARG A 500 8.35 21.05 14.09
CA ARG A 500 9.24 20.05 13.47
C ARG A 500 8.75 19.58 12.10
N HIS A 501 7.43 19.57 11.88
CA HIS A 501 6.80 19.01 10.69
C HIS A 501 6.04 20.10 9.93
N LYS A 502 6.32 20.18 8.63
CA LYS A 502 5.68 21.05 7.65
C LYS A 502 5.33 20.18 6.44
N ILE A 503 4.28 20.50 5.69
CA ILE A 503 3.85 19.63 4.58
C ILE A 503 4.95 19.46 3.51
N ASP A 504 5.89 20.39 3.43
CA ASP A 504 7.00 20.43 2.47
C ASP A 504 8.38 20.11 3.08
N ASN A 505 8.44 19.65 4.33
CA ASN A 505 9.68 19.17 4.94
C ASN A 505 9.67 17.65 5.15
N HIS A 506 10.86 17.05 5.37
CA HIS A 506 11.04 15.60 5.45
C HIS A 506 10.51 14.82 4.24
N LEU A 507 10.39 15.47 3.08
CA LEU A 507 10.16 14.79 1.81
C LEU A 507 11.25 13.74 1.59
N ARG A 508 10.93 12.65 0.88
CA ARG A 508 11.92 11.61 0.56
C ARG A 508 13.18 12.21 -0.06
N GLU A 509 14.33 11.68 0.33
CA GLU A 509 15.63 12.26 -0.01
C GLU A 509 15.80 12.37 -1.53
N ASN A 510 15.35 11.37 -2.30
CA ASN A 510 15.42 11.38 -3.76
C ASN A 510 14.75 12.59 -4.43
N PHE A 511 13.76 13.24 -3.80
CA PHE A 511 13.12 14.43 -4.37
C PHE A 511 13.98 15.69 -4.26
N THR A 512 14.81 15.78 -3.22
CA THR A 512 15.68 16.96 -3.01
C THR A 512 17.11 16.71 -3.48
N ARG A 513 17.50 15.43 -3.53
CA ARG A 513 18.77 14.94 -4.05
C ARG A 513 18.48 13.84 -5.07
N PRO A 514 18.38 14.18 -6.36
CA PRO A 514 18.08 13.22 -7.41
C PRO A 514 19.02 12.01 -7.38
N LEU A 515 18.49 10.84 -7.73
CA LEU A 515 19.26 9.61 -7.78
C LEU A 515 20.23 9.65 -8.96
N ASP A 516 21.52 9.48 -8.69
CA ASP A 516 22.54 9.32 -9.72
C ASP A 516 22.84 7.83 -9.93
N LEU A 517 22.75 7.37 -11.19
CA LEU A 517 23.15 6.01 -11.52
C LEU A 517 24.67 5.93 -11.69
N PRO A 518 25.34 5.03 -10.95
CA PRO A 518 26.79 4.84 -11.05
C PRO A 518 27.17 4.02 -12.31
N PHE A 519 26.21 3.73 -13.18
CA PHE A 519 26.36 2.95 -14.41
C PHE A 519 25.37 3.43 -15.48
N GLN A 520 25.67 3.14 -16.73
CA GLN A 520 24.74 3.30 -17.83
C GLN A 520 23.90 2.03 -17.98
N PRO A 521 22.55 2.09 -17.85
CA PRO A 521 21.70 0.93 -18.03
C PRO A 521 21.88 0.29 -19.41
N ALA A 522 21.99 -1.04 -19.46
CA ALA A 522 22.19 -1.78 -20.71
C ALA A 522 20.89 -2.00 -21.48
N SER A 523 19.76 -2.05 -20.77
CA SER A 523 18.43 -2.11 -21.36
C SER A 523 17.78 -0.73 -21.42
N ALA A 524 16.96 -0.52 -22.45
CA ALA A 524 16.22 0.72 -22.64
C ALA A 524 14.98 0.87 -21.74
N PHE A 525 14.69 -0.11 -20.86
CA PHE A 525 13.43 -0.17 -20.10
C PHE A 525 12.19 0.05 -20.99
N ALA A 526 12.27 -0.40 -22.25
CA ALA A 526 11.40 0.00 -23.37
C ALA A 526 9.90 -0.23 -23.13
N PHE A 527 9.57 -1.18 -22.26
CA PHE A 527 8.19 -1.54 -21.97
C PHE A 527 7.52 -0.67 -20.88
N LYS A 528 8.21 0.32 -20.29
CA LYS A 528 7.70 1.16 -19.17
C LYS A 528 8.29 2.59 -19.18
N ASP A 529 8.62 3.17 -18.02
CA ASP A 529 9.12 4.54 -17.81
C ASP A 529 10.47 4.83 -18.49
N ARG A 530 10.94 3.92 -19.36
CA ARG A 530 12.15 4.02 -20.21
C ARG A 530 13.44 4.35 -19.46
N SER A 531 13.42 4.19 -18.13
CA SER A 531 14.48 4.54 -17.21
C SER A 531 14.50 3.57 -16.02
N PHE A 532 15.71 3.29 -15.52
CA PHE A 532 15.91 2.55 -14.27
C PHE A 532 15.26 3.29 -13.10
N ILE A 533 15.54 4.60 -12.97
CA ILE A 533 15.03 5.44 -11.88
C ILE A 533 13.51 5.53 -11.97
N GLY A 534 12.96 5.77 -13.16
CA GLY A 534 11.52 5.84 -13.35
C GLY A 534 10.80 4.56 -12.89
N ASN A 535 11.30 3.39 -13.26
CA ASN A 535 10.77 2.10 -12.78
C ASN A 535 10.96 1.87 -11.27
N LEU A 536 12.00 2.43 -10.65
CA LEU A 536 12.21 2.38 -9.20
C LEU A 536 11.23 3.31 -8.45
N GLU A 537 10.99 4.51 -8.98
CA GLU A 537 10.12 5.54 -8.38
C GLU A 537 8.62 5.23 -8.53
N GLN A 538 8.24 4.32 -9.43
CA GLN A 538 6.89 3.72 -9.44
C GLN A 538 6.52 3.08 -8.09
N CYS A 539 7.51 2.63 -7.30
CA CYS A 539 7.25 2.13 -5.96
C CYS A 539 7.07 3.29 -4.96
N ASN A 540 5.81 3.67 -4.74
CA ASN A 540 5.45 4.65 -3.71
C ASN A 540 5.41 4.08 -2.28
N GLY A 541 5.59 2.77 -2.07
CA GLY A 541 5.60 2.18 -0.72
C GLY A 541 4.24 1.74 -0.17
N CYS A 542 3.17 1.69 -1.00
CA CYS A 542 1.81 1.32 -0.60
C CYS A 542 1.62 -0.08 0.03
N GLY A 543 2.65 -0.92 -0.01
CA GLY A 543 2.61 -2.26 0.59
C GLY A 543 1.69 -3.24 -0.12
N GLY A 544 1.24 -2.97 -1.36
CA GLY A 544 0.44 -3.92 -2.15
C GLY A 544 1.11 -5.29 -2.32
N CYS A 545 2.44 -5.32 -2.17
CA CYS A 545 3.26 -6.52 -2.17
C CYS A 545 3.47 -7.16 -0.78
N LEU A 546 2.64 -6.84 0.22
CA LEU A 546 2.64 -7.48 1.54
C LEU A 546 1.47 -8.45 1.76
N LYS A 547 0.69 -8.73 0.71
CA LYS A 547 -0.41 -9.70 0.75
C LYS A 547 0.12 -11.15 0.65
N HIS A 548 -0.68 -12.10 1.15
CA HIS A 548 -0.34 -13.54 1.23
C HIS A 548 -0.99 -14.40 0.13
N ALA A 549 -1.56 -13.78 -0.91
CA ALA A 549 -2.28 -14.45 -1.98
C ALA A 549 -1.92 -13.85 -3.37
N GLY A 550 -2.09 -14.65 -4.43
CA GLY A 550 -1.75 -14.28 -5.82
C GLY A 550 -0.36 -14.75 -6.27
N ILE A 551 0.17 -14.21 -7.38
CA ILE A 551 1.51 -14.52 -7.93
C ILE A 551 2.64 -13.96 -7.05
N MET A 552 2.28 -13.24 -5.99
CA MET A 552 3.10 -12.60 -4.95
C MET A 552 4.52 -13.15 -4.71
N CYS A 553 5.42 -12.27 -4.26
CA CYS A 553 6.82 -12.63 -4.06
C CYS A 553 6.98 -13.86 -3.16
N PRO A 554 7.46 -15.00 -3.68
CA PRO A 554 7.47 -16.27 -2.94
C PRO A 554 8.37 -16.23 -1.72
N THR A 555 9.46 -15.45 -1.77
CA THR A 555 10.34 -15.28 -0.62
C THR A 555 9.73 -14.45 0.50
N PHE A 556 8.88 -13.48 0.18
CA PHE A 556 8.12 -12.76 1.21
C PHE A 556 7.08 -13.68 1.84
N MET A 557 6.30 -14.41 1.04
CA MET A 557 5.31 -15.36 1.57
C MET A 557 5.95 -16.44 2.46
N ALA A 558 7.16 -16.88 2.12
CA ALA A 558 7.87 -17.90 2.90
C ALA A 558 8.49 -17.37 4.21
N THR A 559 8.86 -16.09 4.29
CA THR A 559 9.66 -15.55 5.42
C THR A 559 8.90 -14.55 6.28
N GLY A 560 7.92 -13.84 5.71
CA GLY A 560 7.28 -12.68 6.32
C GLY A 560 8.19 -11.45 6.48
N GLU A 561 9.45 -11.51 6.03
CA GLU A 561 10.41 -10.41 6.19
C GLU A 561 10.23 -9.37 5.09
N GLU A 562 10.05 -8.10 5.47
CA GLU A 562 9.71 -7.04 4.52
C GLU A 562 10.78 -6.82 3.44
N VAL A 563 12.06 -7.03 3.77
CA VAL A 563 13.18 -6.97 2.81
C VAL A 563 12.98 -7.92 1.62
N MET A 564 12.18 -8.97 1.78
CA MET A 564 11.90 -9.95 0.74
C MET A 564 10.75 -9.53 -0.19
N SER A 565 9.97 -8.50 0.17
CA SER A 565 8.86 -7.97 -0.63
C SER A 565 9.34 -7.03 -1.75
N THR A 566 8.48 -6.75 -2.74
CA THR A 566 8.81 -5.79 -3.81
C THR A 566 9.12 -4.39 -3.23
N ARG A 567 8.33 -3.93 -2.25
CA ARG A 567 8.51 -2.64 -1.56
C ARG A 567 9.85 -2.61 -0.83
N GLY A 568 10.13 -3.61 -0.01
CA GLY A 568 11.37 -3.65 0.76
C GLY A 568 12.59 -3.63 -0.15
N ARG A 569 12.59 -4.44 -1.20
CA ARG A 569 13.69 -4.47 -2.18
C ARG A 569 13.84 -3.15 -2.94
N ALA A 570 12.74 -2.52 -3.37
CA ALA A 570 12.78 -1.20 -4.01
C ALA A 570 13.34 -0.13 -3.06
N ASN A 571 12.90 -0.13 -1.79
CA ASN A 571 13.41 0.81 -0.78
C ASN A 571 14.90 0.61 -0.50
N ILE A 572 15.41 -0.62 -0.46
CA ILE A 572 16.85 -0.88 -0.29
C ILE A 572 17.66 -0.51 -1.52
N ILE A 573 17.15 -0.76 -2.74
CA ILE A 573 17.81 -0.26 -3.96
C ILE A 573 17.92 1.26 -3.91
N ARG A 574 16.84 1.96 -3.53
CA ARG A 574 16.85 3.42 -3.37
C ARG A 574 17.85 3.87 -2.32
N ALA A 575 17.84 3.26 -1.13
CA ALA A 575 18.79 3.55 -0.07
C ALA A 575 20.25 3.30 -0.49
N ALA A 576 20.51 2.30 -1.31
CA ALA A 576 21.84 2.03 -1.85
C ALA A 576 22.29 3.15 -2.80
N LEU A 577 21.43 3.58 -3.73
CA LEU A 577 21.73 4.69 -4.64
C LEU A 577 21.93 6.03 -3.92
N GLU A 578 21.23 6.24 -2.81
CA GLU A 578 21.39 7.43 -1.95
C GLU A 578 22.59 7.33 -0.99
N LEU A 579 23.34 6.22 -1.03
CA LEU A 579 24.46 5.90 -0.13
C LEU A 579 24.06 5.79 1.36
N ARG A 580 22.78 5.60 1.67
CA ARG A 580 22.29 5.42 3.04
C ARG A 580 22.58 4.05 3.64
N VAL A 581 23.05 3.09 2.84
CA VAL A 581 23.38 1.74 3.32
C VAL A 581 24.82 1.64 3.86
N ASN A 582 25.82 1.88 3.03
CA ASN A 582 27.25 1.76 3.38
C ASN A 582 28.02 3.09 3.29
N GLY A 583 27.38 4.17 2.85
CA GLY A 583 28.00 5.48 2.71
C GLY A 583 28.92 5.69 1.51
N HIS A 584 29.29 4.67 0.74
CA HIS A 584 30.39 4.79 -0.23
C HIS A 584 30.23 4.06 -1.56
N ASP A 585 29.49 2.95 -1.65
CA ASP A 585 29.36 2.17 -2.88
C ASP A 585 27.90 1.74 -3.11
N PRO A 586 27.19 2.40 -4.05
CA PRO A 586 25.78 2.12 -4.32
C PRO A 586 25.54 0.74 -4.94
N LEU A 587 26.59 0.09 -5.45
CA LEU A 587 26.51 -1.23 -6.03
C LEU A 587 26.85 -2.32 -5.04
N LYS A 588 27.40 -2.07 -3.85
CA LYS A 588 27.94 -3.12 -2.98
C LYS A 588 27.71 -2.88 -1.49
N SER A 589 26.66 -3.47 -0.93
CA SER A 589 26.42 -3.49 0.52
C SER A 589 25.76 -4.80 0.96
N GLU A 590 25.88 -5.13 2.25
CA GLU A 590 25.22 -6.31 2.84
C GLU A 590 23.70 -6.20 2.75
N GLU A 591 23.16 -5.00 2.93
CA GLU A 591 21.73 -4.71 2.82
C GLU A 591 21.22 -4.95 1.40
N LEU A 592 21.96 -4.46 0.40
CA LEU A 592 21.62 -4.68 -1.00
C LEU A 592 21.70 -6.17 -1.35
N ASP A 593 22.68 -6.89 -0.82
CA ASP A 593 22.81 -8.32 -1.04
C ASP A 593 21.66 -9.10 -0.37
N ALA A 594 21.23 -8.73 0.83
CA ALA A 594 20.04 -9.28 1.47
C ALA A 594 18.78 -9.04 0.61
N ALA A 595 18.66 -7.83 0.05
CA ALA A 595 17.55 -7.42 -0.81
C ALA A 595 17.59 -7.97 -2.24
N LEU A 596 18.71 -8.48 -2.76
CA LEU A 596 18.78 -8.97 -4.15
C LEU A 596 19.05 -10.47 -4.27
N SER A 597 19.82 -11.06 -3.37
CA SER A 597 20.26 -12.46 -3.44
C SER A 597 19.08 -13.44 -3.52
N ASN A 598 18.05 -13.22 -2.71
CA ASN A 598 16.86 -14.07 -2.62
C ASN A 598 15.76 -13.72 -3.64
N CYS A 599 15.94 -12.70 -4.49
CA CYS A 599 14.97 -12.42 -5.54
C CYS A 599 15.12 -13.46 -6.66
N LEU A 600 14.09 -14.27 -6.93
CA LEU A 600 14.11 -15.30 -7.97
C LEU A 600 14.09 -14.76 -9.41
N SER A 601 13.95 -13.44 -9.59
CA SER A 601 13.78 -12.81 -10.90
C SER A 601 12.63 -13.38 -11.74
N CYS A 602 11.61 -13.98 -11.10
CA CYS A 602 10.46 -14.62 -11.75
C CYS A 602 9.50 -13.63 -12.44
N LYS A 603 9.74 -12.32 -12.29
CA LYS A 603 8.88 -11.22 -12.77
C LYS A 603 7.47 -11.17 -12.18
N GLY A 604 7.13 -11.96 -11.15
CA GLY A 604 5.83 -11.90 -10.48
C GLY A 604 5.47 -10.51 -9.93
N CYS A 605 6.47 -9.70 -9.55
CA CYS A 605 6.27 -8.32 -9.11
C CYS A 605 5.67 -7.40 -10.19
N THR A 606 5.85 -7.74 -11.47
CA THR A 606 5.41 -6.90 -12.60
C THR A 606 3.90 -6.91 -12.78
N PRO A 607 3.21 -8.06 -12.95
CA PRO A 607 1.76 -8.11 -13.05
C PRO A 607 1.04 -7.92 -11.71
N GLU A 608 1.70 -8.24 -10.57
CA GLU A 608 1.07 -8.12 -9.25
C GLU A 608 1.04 -6.70 -8.68
N CYS A 609 2.03 -5.86 -9.04
CA CYS A 609 2.05 -4.47 -8.64
C CYS A 609 1.24 -3.66 -9.66
N PRO A 610 0.15 -2.95 -9.27
CA PRO A 610 -0.60 -2.14 -10.23
C PRO A 610 0.23 -0.97 -10.79
N SER A 611 1.23 -0.49 -10.04
CA SER A 611 2.25 0.47 -10.52
C SER A 611 3.26 -0.18 -11.47
N ASN A 612 3.20 -1.49 -11.65
CA ASN A 612 3.99 -2.25 -12.60
C ASN A 612 5.52 -2.30 -12.32
N VAL A 613 5.95 -2.15 -11.06
CA VAL A 613 7.38 -2.20 -10.69
C VAL A 613 8.06 -3.50 -11.18
N ASN A 614 9.04 -3.38 -12.06
CA ASN A 614 9.80 -4.52 -12.58
C ASN A 614 11.12 -4.71 -11.84
N LEU A 615 11.04 -5.38 -10.70
CA LEU A 615 12.18 -5.62 -9.83
C LEU A 615 13.19 -6.64 -10.36
N ALA A 616 12.74 -7.57 -11.21
CA ALA A 616 13.64 -8.49 -11.90
C ALA A 616 14.60 -7.74 -12.83
N LEU A 617 14.11 -6.71 -13.52
CA LEU A 617 14.92 -5.87 -14.39
C LEU A 617 15.87 -4.96 -13.60
N LEU A 618 15.39 -4.33 -12.51
CA LEU A 618 16.25 -3.54 -11.62
C LEU A 618 17.42 -4.40 -11.07
N LYS A 619 17.12 -5.61 -10.59
CA LYS A 619 18.14 -6.56 -10.14
C LYS A 619 19.13 -6.89 -11.25
N ALA A 620 18.64 -7.19 -12.46
CA ALA A 620 19.49 -7.58 -13.58
C ALA A 620 20.48 -6.47 -13.96
N GLU A 621 20.03 -5.21 -14.04
CA GLU A 621 20.89 -4.06 -14.35
C GLU A 621 21.92 -3.80 -13.25
N MET A 622 21.52 -3.84 -11.97
CA MET A 622 22.46 -3.63 -10.86
C MET A 622 23.53 -4.73 -10.81
N LEU A 623 23.14 -5.99 -10.98
CA LEU A 623 24.10 -7.11 -11.01
C LEU A 623 24.99 -7.04 -12.25
N TYR A 624 24.44 -6.68 -13.42
CA TYR A 624 25.22 -6.47 -14.64
C TYR A 624 26.28 -5.37 -14.43
N ALA A 625 25.88 -4.23 -13.88
CA ALA A 625 26.78 -3.13 -13.57
C ALA A 625 27.88 -3.55 -12.58
N ARG A 626 27.49 -4.20 -11.47
CA ARG A 626 28.45 -4.71 -10.47
C ARG A 626 29.44 -5.68 -11.11
N TRP A 627 28.98 -6.66 -11.88
CA TRP A 627 29.85 -7.70 -12.45
C TRP A 627 30.68 -7.22 -13.65
N ARG A 628 30.24 -6.17 -14.36
CA ARG A 628 31.08 -5.47 -15.34
C ARG A 628 32.26 -4.77 -14.68
N ARG A 629 32.05 -4.17 -13.52
CA ARG A 629 33.07 -3.45 -12.74
C ARG A 629 33.99 -4.42 -11.99
N ASP A 630 33.41 -5.35 -11.23
CA ASP A 630 34.11 -6.18 -10.24
C ASP A 630 34.48 -7.58 -10.77
N GLY A 631 33.94 -7.96 -11.93
CA GLY A 631 34.06 -9.29 -12.50
C GLY A 631 32.97 -10.27 -12.02
N LEU A 632 32.73 -11.32 -12.81
CA LEU A 632 31.74 -12.34 -12.50
C LEU A 632 32.26 -13.27 -11.37
N PRO A 633 31.53 -13.45 -10.25
CA PRO A 633 31.93 -14.35 -9.16
C PRO A 633 32.06 -15.81 -9.60
N LEU A 634 32.86 -16.61 -8.90
CA LEU A 634 33.07 -18.04 -9.21
C LEU A 634 31.75 -18.82 -9.26
N ARG A 635 30.87 -18.64 -8.26
CA ARG A 635 29.54 -19.24 -8.22
C ARG A 635 28.77 -18.99 -9.51
N GLU A 636 28.72 -17.73 -9.95
CA GLU A 636 27.98 -17.35 -11.14
C GLU A 636 28.65 -17.86 -12.42
N ARG A 637 29.99 -17.94 -12.49
CA ARG A 637 30.69 -18.61 -13.60
C ARG A 637 30.31 -20.09 -13.71
N VAL A 638 30.25 -20.80 -12.57
CA VAL A 638 29.86 -22.22 -12.55
C VAL A 638 28.39 -22.38 -12.97
N LEU A 639 27.49 -21.61 -12.37
CA LEU A 639 26.04 -21.74 -12.60
C LEU A 639 25.59 -21.21 -13.98
N SER A 640 26.30 -20.26 -14.57
CA SER A 640 26.03 -19.80 -15.94
C SER A 640 26.50 -20.78 -17.02
N ASN A 641 27.31 -21.78 -16.66
CA ASN A 641 27.88 -22.77 -17.58
C ASN A 641 27.28 -24.18 -17.37
N VAL A 642 26.01 -24.28 -16.95
CA VAL A 642 25.33 -25.58 -16.71
C VAL A 642 25.30 -26.48 -17.95
N ASP A 643 25.27 -25.94 -19.16
CA ASP A 643 25.33 -26.74 -20.38
C ASP A 643 26.68 -27.43 -20.58
N LEU A 644 27.77 -26.73 -20.24
CA LEU A 644 29.12 -27.30 -20.28
C LEU A 644 29.26 -28.38 -19.20
N LEU A 645 28.80 -28.09 -17.98
CA LEU A 645 28.75 -29.06 -16.88
C LEU A 645 27.89 -30.28 -17.28
N GLY A 646 26.79 -30.07 -17.98
CA GLY A 646 25.93 -31.10 -18.55
C GLY A 646 26.63 -31.98 -19.55
N LYS A 647 27.35 -31.39 -20.52
CA LYS A 647 28.16 -32.13 -21.50
C LYS A 647 29.22 -32.99 -20.82
N ILE A 648 29.95 -32.44 -19.85
CA ILE A 648 30.99 -33.15 -19.10
C ILE A 648 30.37 -34.27 -18.26
N GLY A 649 29.35 -33.96 -17.45
CA GLY A 649 28.69 -34.91 -16.56
C GLY A 649 28.02 -36.08 -17.29
N CYS A 650 27.49 -35.85 -18.49
CA CYS A 650 26.88 -36.90 -19.31
C CYS A 650 27.89 -37.80 -20.05
N THR A 651 29.20 -37.51 -20.03
CA THR A 651 30.21 -38.43 -20.58
C THR A 651 30.37 -39.69 -19.73
N MET A 652 30.33 -39.53 -18.41
CA MET A 652 30.45 -40.61 -17.42
C MET A 652 29.44 -40.38 -16.27
N PRO A 653 28.12 -40.55 -16.54
CA PRO A 653 27.07 -40.16 -15.61
C PRO A 653 27.09 -40.94 -14.30
N ALA A 654 27.54 -42.21 -14.30
CA ALA A 654 27.69 -42.99 -13.07
C ALA A 654 28.74 -42.37 -12.12
N LEU A 655 29.92 -42.01 -12.65
CA LEU A 655 30.99 -41.37 -11.89
C LEU A 655 30.58 -39.96 -11.46
N ALA A 656 30.03 -39.16 -12.38
CA ALA A 656 29.57 -37.80 -12.08
C ALA A 656 28.52 -37.79 -10.96
N ASN A 657 27.54 -38.69 -11.01
CA ASN A 657 26.51 -38.80 -9.95
C ASN A 657 27.11 -39.26 -8.61
N ALA A 658 28.07 -40.20 -8.61
CA ALA A 658 28.76 -40.61 -7.38
C ALA A 658 29.54 -39.45 -6.74
N ILE A 659 30.19 -38.62 -7.56
CA ILE A 659 30.88 -37.40 -7.11
C ILE A 659 29.88 -36.40 -6.54
N LEU A 660 28.76 -36.12 -7.23
CA LEU A 660 27.73 -35.19 -6.76
C LEU A 660 27.05 -35.66 -5.44
N ASP A 661 26.99 -36.96 -5.19
CA ASP A 661 26.45 -37.54 -3.96
C ASP A 661 27.47 -37.57 -2.80
N PHE A 662 28.75 -37.25 -3.06
CA PHE A 662 29.82 -37.26 -2.06
C PHE A 662 29.68 -36.11 -1.06
N LYS A 663 29.39 -36.42 0.21
CA LYS A 663 29.13 -35.42 1.26
C LYS A 663 30.27 -34.41 1.47
N PRO A 664 31.55 -34.80 1.52
CA PRO A 664 32.65 -33.83 1.68
C PRO A 664 32.67 -32.81 0.55
N LEU A 665 32.45 -33.24 -0.71
CA LEU A 665 32.33 -32.31 -1.83
C LEU A 665 31.18 -31.33 -1.62
N ARG A 666 30.02 -31.81 -1.17
CA ARG A 666 28.84 -30.95 -0.94
C ARG A 666 29.09 -29.92 0.16
N LEU A 667 29.82 -30.28 1.23
CA LEU A 667 30.25 -29.32 2.26
C LEU A 667 31.23 -28.30 1.67
N SER A 668 32.20 -28.73 0.85
CA SER A 668 33.11 -27.81 0.16
C SER A 668 32.37 -26.89 -0.82
N LEU A 669 31.36 -27.37 -1.54
CA LEU A 669 30.55 -26.53 -2.43
C LEU A 669 29.70 -25.51 -1.66
N GLU A 670 29.22 -25.86 -0.46
CA GLU A 670 28.51 -24.93 0.43
C GLU A 670 29.43 -23.78 0.86
N GLU A 671 30.67 -24.08 1.22
CA GLU A 671 31.66 -23.09 1.65
C GLU A 671 32.19 -22.23 0.49
N ILE A 672 32.51 -22.83 -0.66
CA ILE A 672 33.19 -22.14 -1.77
C ILE A 672 32.22 -21.37 -2.67
N ILE A 673 31.07 -21.97 -3.01
CA ILE A 673 30.12 -21.39 -3.98
C ILE A 673 28.70 -21.23 -3.41
N GLY A 674 28.46 -21.53 -2.13
CA GLY A 674 27.18 -21.26 -1.47
C GLY A 674 26.04 -22.21 -1.87
N ILE A 675 26.34 -23.40 -2.40
CA ILE A 675 25.32 -24.42 -2.67
C ILE A 675 25.18 -25.30 -1.43
N SER A 676 24.08 -25.16 -0.69
CA SER A 676 23.92 -25.87 0.59
C SER A 676 24.07 -27.39 0.45
N ALA A 677 24.88 -28.00 1.31
CA ALA A 677 25.13 -29.44 1.30
C ALA A 677 23.85 -30.25 1.56
N ARG A 678 22.86 -29.63 2.23
CA ARG A 678 21.52 -30.19 2.49
C ARG A 678 20.69 -30.39 1.22
N ARG A 679 21.06 -29.77 0.08
CA ARG A 679 20.33 -29.88 -1.20
C ARG A 679 20.91 -30.95 -2.10
N SER A 680 20.06 -31.87 -2.56
CA SER A 680 20.43 -32.82 -3.62
C SER A 680 20.76 -32.07 -4.91
N LEU A 681 21.87 -32.43 -5.55
CA LEU A 681 22.26 -31.90 -6.86
C LEU A 681 21.56 -32.69 -7.97
N PRO A 682 21.23 -32.05 -9.11
CA PRO A 682 20.60 -32.73 -10.23
C PRO A 682 21.50 -33.84 -10.77
N ARG A 683 20.94 -35.02 -10.99
CA ARG A 683 21.67 -36.18 -11.52
C ARG A 683 21.78 -36.11 -13.04
N TYR A 684 22.91 -36.54 -13.57
CA TYR A 684 23.11 -36.71 -15.00
C TYR A 684 22.48 -38.02 -15.48
N ALA A 685 21.68 -37.94 -16.54
CA ALA A 685 21.02 -39.09 -17.16
C ALA A 685 22.02 -39.92 -17.97
N LYS A 686 21.80 -41.23 -18.05
CA LYS A 686 22.60 -42.14 -18.91
C LYS A 686 22.39 -41.85 -20.40
N GLU A 687 21.17 -41.48 -20.76
CA GLU A 687 20.79 -41.09 -22.12
C GLU A 687 20.41 -39.61 -22.11
N ARG A 688 21.04 -38.84 -23.00
CA ARG A 688 20.71 -37.42 -23.16
C ARG A 688 19.38 -37.26 -23.90
N PHE A 689 18.61 -36.23 -23.53
CA PHE A 689 17.30 -35.96 -24.13
C PHE A 689 17.35 -35.83 -25.66
N ASP A 690 18.35 -35.14 -26.21
CA ASP A 690 18.53 -34.98 -27.66
C ASP A 690 18.71 -36.32 -28.38
N ARG A 691 19.51 -37.23 -27.83
CA ARG A 691 19.70 -38.59 -28.37
C ARG A 691 18.43 -39.43 -28.27
N TRP A 692 17.81 -39.43 -27.09
CA TRP A 692 16.54 -40.12 -26.86
C TRP A 692 15.43 -39.63 -27.81
N PHE A 693 15.34 -38.32 -27.99
CA PHE A 693 14.35 -37.66 -28.84
C PHE A 693 14.57 -37.96 -30.32
N ALA A 694 15.82 -37.87 -30.80
CA ALA A 694 16.18 -38.21 -32.18
C ALA A 694 15.86 -39.67 -32.51
N LYS A 695 16.13 -40.60 -31.57
CA LYS A 695 15.80 -42.02 -31.73
C LYS A 695 14.29 -42.25 -31.91
N ARG A 696 13.44 -41.48 -31.21
CA ARG A 696 11.97 -41.57 -31.29
C ARG A 696 11.38 -40.91 -32.54
N LEU A 697 11.93 -39.80 -33.00
CA LEU A 697 11.54 -39.22 -34.29
C LEU A 697 11.92 -40.14 -35.46
N GLY A 698 13.10 -40.77 -35.38
CA GLY A 698 13.53 -41.75 -36.37
C GLY A 698 12.72 -43.06 -36.37
N SER A 699 12.06 -43.40 -35.26
CA SER A 699 11.18 -44.57 -35.15
C SER A 699 9.69 -44.27 -35.39
N ALA A 700 9.31 -42.99 -35.52
CA ALA A 700 7.98 -42.55 -35.97
C ALA A 700 7.83 -42.50 -37.51
N GLY A 701 8.83 -43.02 -38.24
CA GLY A 701 8.84 -43.12 -39.71
C GLY A 701 8.09 -44.32 -40.29
N ALA A 702 6.94 -44.71 -39.72
CA ALA A 702 5.99 -45.64 -40.34
C ALA A 702 4.55 -45.15 -40.04
N SER A 703 3.83 -44.76 -41.10
CA SER A 703 2.55 -44.04 -41.09
C SER A 703 1.42 -44.67 -40.26
N PRO A 704 0.39 -43.85 -39.96
CA PRO A 704 -0.95 -44.20 -40.40
C PRO A 704 -1.47 -43.19 -41.43
N ALA A 705 -2.13 -43.72 -42.45
CA ALA A 705 -2.83 -42.98 -43.48
C ALA A 705 -3.84 -42.00 -42.87
N VAL A 706 -3.78 -40.74 -43.29
CA VAL A 706 -4.91 -39.80 -43.16
C VAL A 706 -5.49 -39.60 -44.55
N SER A 707 -6.75 -40.01 -44.67
CA SER A 707 -7.59 -39.95 -45.87
C SER A 707 -7.75 -38.54 -46.41
N ARG A 708 -7.72 -38.43 -47.74
CA ARG A 708 -8.12 -37.23 -48.51
C ARG A 708 -9.61 -36.92 -48.33
N ALA A 709 -9.93 -35.70 -47.90
CA ALA A 709 -11.02 -34.83 -48.37
C ALA A 709 -10.95 -33.50 -47.57
N SER A 710 -11.10 -32.29 -48.09
CA SER A 710 -11.23 -31.71 -49.42
C SER A 710 -10.92 -30.21 -49.26
N ARG A 711 -9.99 -29.70 -50.06
CA ARG A 711 -9.98 -28.38 -50.74
C ARG A 711 -10.96 -27.33 -50.18
N ASP A 712 -10.42 -26.28 -49.56
CA ASP A 712 -10.60 -24.88 -50.01
C ASP A 712 -9.53 -23.96 -49.37
N THR A 713 -9.01 -23.05 -50.18
CA THR A 713 -7.96 -22.00 -49.97
C THR A 713 -8.44 -20.81 -49.07
N PRO A 714 -7.62 -19.80 -48.65
CA PRO A 714 -6.32 -19.34 -49.19
C PRO A 714 -5.20 -18.86 -48.22
N SER A 715 -4.01 -18.67 -48.83
CA SER A 715 -2.93 -17.67 -48.61
C SER A 715 -2.15 -17.54 -47.28
N SER A 716 -0.88 -17.92 -47.39
CA SER A 716 0.36 -17.26 -46.93
C SER A 716 0.57 -16.90 -45.46
N ALA A 717 1.21 -17.82 -44.73
CA ALA A 717 2.20 -17.48 -43.72
C ALA A 717 3.45 -18.35 -43.93
N ARG A 718 4.60 -17.72 -44.23
CA ARG A 718 5.91 -18.38 -44.33
C ARG A 718 6.37 -18.82 -42.94
N ALA A 719 6.86 -20.06 -42.85
CA ALA A 719 7.45 -20.64 -41.66
C ALA A 719 8.79 -19.95 -41.27
N PRO A 720 9.20 -19.96 -39.98
CA PRO A 720 10.42 -19.31 -39.52
C PRO A 720 11.66 -20.12 -39.90
N GLN A 721 12.69 -19.45 -40.44
CA GLN A 721 14.03 -20.02 -40.61
C GLN A 721 14.80 -20.09 -39.27
N PRO A 722 15.70 -21.07 -39.10
CA PRO A 722 16.50 -21.23 -37.88
C PRO A 722 17.60 -20.17 -37.78
N TRP A 723 17.83 -19.70 -36.55
CA TRP A 723 18.82 -18.68 -36.17
C TRP A 723 20.24 -19.07 -36.61
N GLN A 724 20.77 -18.35 -37.61
CA GLN A 724 22.20 -18.32 -37.92
C GLN A 724 22.84 -17.12 -37.20
N SER A 725 23.89 -17.42 -36.45
CA SER A 725 24.80 -16.46 -35.85
C SER A 725 25.49 -15.62 -36.93
N HIS A 726 25.38 -14.29 -36.86
CA HIS A 726 26.24 -13.39 -37.63
C HIS A 726 26.99 -12.38 -36.73
N PRO A 727 28.25 -12.05 -37.09
CA PRO A 727 29.19 -11.34 -36.25
C PRO A 727 28.98 -9.83 -36.27
N VAL A 728 29.47 -9.19 -35.21
CA VAL A 728 29.53 -7.74 -34.98
C VAL A 728 30.27 -7.04 -36.14
N GLY A 729 29.62 -6.07 -36.77
CA GLY A 729 30.17 -5.21 -37.82
C GLY A 729 29.75 -3.75 -37.62
N ARG A 730 30.72 -2.85 -37.75
CA ARG A 730 30.72 -1.43 -37.40
C ARG A 730 29.87 -0.53 -38.30
N HIS A 731 29.57 0.65 -37.74
CA HIS A 731 29.26 1.95 -38.36
C HIS A 731 27.86 2.20 -38.94
N ILE A 732 27.26 3.32 -38.51
CA ILE A 732 26.55 4.40 -39.25
C ILE A 732 26.12 5.41 -38.16
N ARG A 733 26.82 6.52 -37.91
CA ARG A 733 26.70 7.88 -38.52
C ARG A 733 25.27 8.41 -38.72
N ALA A 734 24.90 9.35 -37.83
CA ALA A 734 24.13 10.60 -37.99
C ALA A 734 23.00 10.69 -39.04
N LEU A 735 21.77 10.91 -38.53
CA LEU A 735 20.78 12.01 -38.76
C LEU A 735 20.50 12.53 -40.20
N PRO A 736 19.30 13.07 -40.50
CA PRO A 736 18.34 13.77 -39.62
C PRO A 736 17.19 12.93 -39.05
#